data_AF-A0A9C9N6Q3-F1
#
_entry.id   AF-A0A9C9N6Q3-F1
#
_cell.length_a   1.000
_cell.length_b   1.000
_cell.length_c   1.000
_cell.angle_alpha   90.00
_cell.angle_beta   90.00
_cell.angle_gamma   90.00
#
_symmetry.space_group_name_H-M   'P 1'
#
loop_
_entity.id
_entity.type
_entity.pdbx_description
1 polymer ?
#
loop_
_entity_poly.entity_id
_entity_poly.type
_entity_poly.pdbx_seq_one_letter_code
_entity_poly.pdbx_strand_id
1 'polypeptide(L)'
;MEKEEETMSTAASVMGAWMGKGKWLLLVGMLGLCLAITAGCRGPDCESDPAPGVNWRDCDKSGADLNGVDLHDAKLAGTNLRGAQLKETNLSGANLAGADLTGADLTGADLEGATLSNAVLSGTNMIGAHLTGAQLEGTTLTNVNLTNADLSEAKLGGSTLVNVDLTNANMNDAQLPGANLVEADLTRADLIKANLEEANLGAAQLPGAKLPEANLTGSDLTGADLTGADLSRANMSRTILTGTQLAKADLPGATLDWANLRGAELDDKTNIDARWRLVWEIVNQGASGRDLKGRDLRRANLSGADLRDANLEGADLSEAILTGTDLSEANLALVNLRDAEMNDETQIDAKWCLVWKIVTGGAPGRDLKDRDLSNAYLRDANLERANLEGANLGGANLEGANLKWAALRGVTLDDRTQISSQWERVRNIVTFGEPGGDLRGQDLSNADLDGANLDGAFLDGANLRGSRLRNANLSNATLPRADLSETDLTGAILLSDDPRNLCWANLRAAKVDDSTQVDSKWRLVWKIVNQGAAGPDLSGSDLACADLNGADLSGANLTGANLVGSSLRRANLRDADLTAAILLEADLTQIALQGAKMDGSTQIGPKWRLVWEIVSQQKQGSNLQNADLSQANLADADLTDANLIGANLTGSDLSRVNFSGANLSGADLTQAVLDGTVFNVTTQVDDKWREVCNIVTHDRTRLDLRNADLSRACLHAAELSNAKLQATNLAVADLSGAKLVGAHLDAAQLDGANLAEANLSDASLESADLTGANLQGATLDGANLCHAAITEAQIRQAASHKNLTWPDCTTHD
;
A
#
# COMPACT_ATOMS: atom_id res chain seq x y z
N MET A 1 -33.72 -32.87 5.87
CA MET A 1 -34.86 -32.73 4.94
C MET A 1 -34.28 -32.46 3.56
N GLU A 2 -34.68 -33.30 2.60
CA GLU A 2 -34.61 -33.14 1.15
C GLU A 2 -33.23 -33.01 0.46
N LYS A 3 -32.58 -34.15 0.24
CA LYS A 3 -32.29 -34.75 -1.08
C LYS A 3 -31.14 -35.75 -0.96
N GLU A 4 -31.46 -37.03 -0.84
CA GLU A 4 -30.67 -38.16 -1.35
C GLU A 4 -31.42 -39.48 -1.07
N GLU A 5 -32.65 -39.55 -1.59
CA GLU A 5 -33.47 -40.77 -1.60
C GLU A 5 -33.94 -40.99 -3.04
N GLU A 6 -33.08 -41.54 -3.89
CA GLU A 6 -33.48 -42.19 -5.15
C GLU A 6 -32.25 -42.90 -5.74
N THR A 7 -32.05 -44.17 -5.36
CA THR A 7 -31.40 -45.24 -6.16
C THR A 7 -31.19 -46.54 -5.36
N MET A 8 -32.16 -47.01 -4.55
CA MET A 8 -32.13 -48.40 -4.04
C MET A 8 -33.53 -49.02 -3.89
N SER A 9 -34.26 -49.19 -4.99
CA SER A 9 -35.55 -49.93 -4.99
C SER A 9 -35.70 -50.91 -6.16
N THR A 10 -34.62 -51.51 -6.67
CA THR A 10 -34.74 -52.49 -7.78
C THR A 10 -33.62 -53.54 -7.79
N ALA A 11 -33.33 -54.18 -6.64
CA ALA A 11 -32.46 -55.36 -6.62
C ALA A 11 -32.80 -56.41 -5.54
N ALA A 12 -34.08 -56.48 -5.13
CA ALA A 12 -34.54 -57.46 -4.12
C ALA A 12 -35.65 -58.40 -4.64
N SER A 13 -35.70 -58.69 -5.95
CA SER A 13 -36.78 -59.52 -6.50
C SER A 13 -36.37 -60.56 -7.56
N VAL A 14 -35.16 -61.12 -7.51
CA VAL A 14 -34.82 -62.28 -8.35
C VAL A 14 -33.89 -63.25 -7.61
N MET A 15 -34.37 -64.48 -7.45
CA MET A 15 -33.61 -65.71 -7.19
C MET A 15 -33.16 -66.05 -5.76
N GLY A 16 -34.15 -66.29 -4.91
CA GLY A 16 -34.14 -67.54 -4.14
C GLY A 16 -34.61 -68.70 -5.02
N ALA A 17 -33.69 -69.57 -5.45
CA ALA A 17 -33.93 -70.99 -5.81
C ALA A 17 -32.66 -71.61 -6.41
N TRP A 18 -31.89 -72.38 -5.61
CA TRP A 18 -31.46 -73.75 -5.92
C TRP A 18 -30.67 -74.37 -4.74
N MET A 19 -30.88 -75.68 -4.58
CA MET A 19 -30.41 -76.61 -3.53
C MET A 19 -28.87 -76.64 -3.44
N GLY A 20 -28.16 -77.12 -2.41
CA GLY A 20 -28.34 -78.25 -1.50
C GLY A 20 -26.92 -78.81 -1.17
N LYS A 21 -26.80 -79.52 -0.05
CA LYS A 21 -25.56 -80.05 0.57
C LYS A 21 -24.57 -80.75 -0.38
N GLY A 22 -23.25 -80.56 -0.21
CA GLY A 22 -22.24 -81.53 -0.70
C GLY A 22 -20.78 -81.07 -0.83
N LYS A 23 -19.97 -81.45 0.15
CA LYS A 23 -18.50 -81.67 0.19
C LYS A 23 -17.66 -81.59 -1.12
N TRP A 24 -16.57 -80.80 -1.00
CA TRP A 24 -15.13 -81.09 -1.24
C TRP A 24 -14.54 -81.40 -2.64
N LEU A 25 -13.33 -80.81 -2.80
CA LEU A 25 -12.12 -81.17 -3.60
C LEU A 25 -12.05 -80.88 -5.11
N LEU A 26 -11.02 -80.05 -5.42
CA LEU A 26 -10.09 -80.09 -6.58
C LEU A 26 -10.74 -79.96 -7.97
N LEU A 27 -10.40 -79.00 -8.82
CA LEU A 27 -9.10 -78.58 -9.32
C LEU A 27 -9.46 -77.35 -10.21
N VAL A 28 -8.72 -76.25 -10.25
CA VAL A 28 -7.82 -75.94 -11.37
C VAL A 28 -7.19 -74.59 -11.03
N GLY A 29 -5.85 -74.58 -10.96
CA GLY A 29 -5.08 -73.34 -10.98
C GLY A 29 -5.05 -72.74 -12.38
N MET A 30 -4.80 -71.43 -12.41
CA MET A 30 -4.54 -70.57 -13.57
C MET A 30 -5.73 -70.14 -14.42
N LEU A 31 -6.42 -69.11 -13.93
CA LEU A 31 -6.67 -67.89 -14.69
C LEU A 31 -6.47 -66.71 -13.73
N GLY A 32 -5.32 -66.07 -13.84
CA GLY A 32 -5.02 -64.84 -13.13
C GLY A 32 -5.75 -63.63 -13.73
N LEU A 33 -5.73 -62.55 -12.96
CA LEU A 33 -6.16 -61.19 -13.30
C LEU A 33 -7.69 -60.97 -13.41
N CYS A 34 -8.34 -60.71 -12.27
CA CYS A 34 -9.17 -59.52 -12.03
C CYS A 34 -9.74 -59.51 -10.60
N LEU A 35 -9.70 -58.33 -9.98
CA LEU A 35 -10.21 -57.97 -8.64
C LEU A 35 -9.33 -58.31 -7.41
N ALA A 36 -8.14 -57.71 -7.37
CA ALA A 36 -7.83 -56.89 -6.22
C ALA A 36 -8.70 -55.61 -6.27
N ILE A 37 -9.06 -55.05 -5.12
CA ILE A 37 -10.03 -53.94 -4.86
C ILE A 37 -11.39 -54.43 -4.33
N THR A 38 -11.40 -54.84 -3.06
CA THR A 38 -12.42 -54.48 -2.06
C THR A 38 -11.75 -54.31 -0.69
N ALA A 39 -10.71 -53.49 -0.62
CA ALA A 39 -10.30 -52.89 0.65
C ALA A 39 -11.17 -51.65 0.86
N GLY A 40 -12.20 -51.75 1.70
CA GLY A 40 -13.06 -50.62 2.02
C GLY A 40 -14.51 -51.04 2.25
N CYS A 41 -14.77 -51.54 3.46
CA CYS A 41 -16.05 -51.62 4.19
C CYS A 41 -16.11 -52.93 5.00
N ARG A 42 -15.19 -53.11 5.96
CA ARG A 42 -15.51 -53.91 7.16
C ARG A 42 -16.07 -52.92 8.18
N GLY A 43 -17.29 -53.17 8.65
CA GLY A 43 -17.88 -52.41 9.76
C GLY A 43 -17.03 -52.51 11.03
N PRO A 44 -17.45 -51.84 12.13
CA PRO A 44 -16.76 -51.96 13.41
C PRO A 44 -16.68 -53.44 13.84
N ASP A 45 -15.50 -53.87 14.28
CA ASP A 45 -15.22 -55.25 14.67
C ASP A 45 -15.06 -55.31 16.19
N CYS A 46 -16.17 -55.15 16.92
CA CYS A 46 -16.17 -54.99 18.37
C CYS A 46 -15.67 -56.22 19.14
N GLU A 47 -15.58 -57.39 18.50
CA GLU A 47 -15.09 -58.64 19.12
C GLU A 47 -13.64 -58.96 18.73
N SER A 48 -13.03 -58.21 17.80
CA SER A 48 -11.64 -58.40 17.43
C SER A 48 -10.68 -58.22 18.61
N ASP A 49 -9.64 -59.05 18.63
CA ASP A 49 -8.54 -58.96 19.59
C ASP A 49 -7.83 -57.59 19.47
N PRO A 50 -7.33 -57.03 20.59
CA PRO A 50 -6.57 -55.77 20.57
C PRO A 50 -5.33 -55.89 19.67
N ALA A 51 -5.21 -55.02 18.68
CA ALA A 51 -4.11 -55.00 17.74
C ALA A 51 -3.95 -53.61 17.10
N PRO A 52 -2.80 -53.33 16.48
CA PRO A 52 -2.61 -52.12 15.69
C PRO A 52 -3.67 -51.94 14.59
N GLY A 53 -4.15 -50.70 14.40
CA GLY A 53 -5.11 -50.36 13.35
C GLY A 53 -6.51 -50.97 13.54
N VAL A 54 -6.80 -51.57 14.70
CA VAL A 54 -8.09 -52.22 14.97
C VAL A 54 -9.25 -51.23 14.84
N ASN A 55 -10.39 -51.69 14.32
CA ASN A 55 -11.57 -50.86 14.14
C ASN A 55 -12.63 -51.14 15.20
N TRP A 56 -12.62 -50.37 16.28
CA TRP A 56 -13.62 -50.41 17.36
C TRP A 56 -14.53 -49.18 17.39
N ARG A 57 -14.71 -48.53 16.24
CA ARG A 57 -15.59 -47.37 16.12
C ARG A 57 -16.97 -47.66 16.74
N ASP A 58 -17.44 -46.77 17.61
CA ASP A 58 -18.74 -46.86 18.30
C ASP A 58 -18.95 -48.15 19.14
N CYS A 59 -17.88 -48.90 19.45
CA CYS A 59 -17.97 -50.11 20.28
C CYS A 59 -17.97 -49.78 21.78
N ASP A 60 -18.46 -50.73 22.59
CA ASP A 60 -18.33 -50.69 24.05
C ASP A 60 -17.12 -51.51 24.51
N LYS A 61 -16.15 -50.83 25.11
CA LYS A 61 -14.92 -51.36 25.71
C LYS A 61 -14.76 -50.82 27.14
N SER A 62 -15.86 -50.48 27.80
CA SER A 62 -15.84 -49.99 29.18
C SER A 62 -15.23 -51.04 30.13
N GLY A 63 -14.34 -50.57 31.02
CA GLY A 63 -13.63 -51.41 31.98
C GLY A 63 -12.66 -52.44 31.37
N ALA A 64 -12.37 -52.37 30.07
CA ALA A 64 -11.45 -53.30 29.43
C ALA A 64 -10.03 -53.18 29.99
N ASP A 65 -9.33 -54.32 30.13
CA ASP A 65 -7.90 -54.36 30.45
C ASP A 65 -7.09 -54.36 29.16
N LEU A 66 -6.43 -53.23 28.89
CA LEU A 66 -5.65 -52.95 27.69
C LEU A 66 -4.24 -52.47 28.05
N ASN A 67 -3.78 -52.74 29.28
CA ASN A 67 -2.47 -52.31 29.77
C ASN A 67 -1.34 -52.89 28.89
N GLY A 68 -0.41 -52.03 28.47
CA GLY A 68 0.76 -52.41 27.65
C GLY A 68 0.41 -52.90 26.24
N VAL A 69 -0.84 -52.79 25.81
CA VAL A 69 -1.29 -53.22 24.49
C VAL A 69 -0.83 -52.23 23.42
N ASP A 70 -0.48 -52.75 22.25
CA ASP A 70 -0.21 -51.95 21.06
C ASP A 70 -1.47 -51.71 20.23
N LEU A 71 -1.98 -50.49 20.26
CA LEU A 71 -3.16 -49.99 19.56
C LEU A 71 -2.81 -48.79 18.64
N HIS A 72 -1.56 -48.68 18.17
CA HIS A 72 -1.20 -47.60 17.24
C HIS A 72 -2.12 -47.61 16.00
N ASP A 73 -2.46 -46.43 15.51
CA ASP A 73 -3.38 -46.18 14.39
C ASP A 73 -4.79 -46.79 14.55
N ALA A 74 -5.19 -47.23 15.75
CA ALA A 74 -6.51 -47.80 15.99
C ALA A 74 -7.64 -46.80 15.70
N LYS A 75 -8.77 -47.29 15.20
CA LYS A 75 -9.98 -46.50 14.92
C LYS A 75 -10.98 -46.70 16.06
N LEU A 76 -10.92 -45.78 17.02
CA LEU A 76 -11.65 -45.79 18.29
C LEU A 76 -12.65 -44.62 18.40
N ALA A 77 -13.04 -44.02 17.27
CA ALA A 77 -13.95 -42.87 17.30
C ALA A 77 -15.32 -43.29 17.86
N GLY A 78 -15.85 -42.52 18.81
CA GLY A 78 -17.11 -42.81 19.50
C GLY A 78 -17.09 -44.03 20.42
N THR A 79 -15.95 -44.70 20.62
CA THR A 79 -15.86 -45.88 21.48
C THR A 79 -16.09 -45.50 22.95
N ASN A 80 -16.86 -46.32 23.67
CA ASN A 80 -16.99 -46.22 25.12
C ASN A 80 -15.81 -46.94 25.80
N LEU A 81 -14.88 -46.18 26.38
CA LEU A 81 -13.70 -46.65 27.12
C LEU A 81 -13.77 -46.27 28.60
N ARG A 82 -14.97 -46.02 29.14
CA ARG A 82 -15.15 -45.60 30.54
C ARG A 82 -14.52 -46.61 31.50
N GLY A 83 -13.64 -46.14 32.38
CA GLY A 83 -12.95 -46.97 33.37
C GLY A 83 -11.96 -48.01 32.80
N ALA A 84 -11.65 -47.97 31.50
CA ALA A 84 -10.67 -48.88 30.91
C ALA A 84 -9.27 -48.71 31.53
N GLN A 85 -8.50 -49.79 31.59
CA GLN A 85 -7.11 -49.79 32.03
C GLN A 85 -6.21 -49.73 30.79
N LEU A 86 -5.53 -48.61 30.59
CA LEU A 86 -4.74 -48.25 29.41
C LEU A 86 -3.32 -47.82 29.81
N LYS A 87 -2.77 -48.37 30.90
CA LYS A 87 -1.42 -48.02 31.35
C LYS A 87 -0.40 -48.49 30.34
N GLU A 88 0.55 -47.62 30.01
CA GLU A 88 1.64 -47.93 29.07
C GLU A 88 1.15 -48.47 27.71
N THR A 89 -0.12 -48.21 27.36
CA THR A 89 -0.71 -48.60 26.09
C THR A 89 -0.18 -47.69 24.99
N ASN A 90 0.17 -48.25 23.84
CA ASN A 90 0.51 -47.47 22.66
C ASN A 90 -0.76 -47.14 21.87
N LEU A 91 -1.16 -45.88 21.89
CA LEU A 91 -2.27 -45.27 21.14
C LEU A 91 -1.75 -44.22 20.15
N SER A 92 -0.45 -44.23 19.81
CA SER A 92 0.12 -43.30 18.83
C SER A 92 -0.64 -43.35 17.51
N GLY A 93 -0.99 -42.18 16.97
CA GLY A 93 -1.80 -42.03 15.75
C GLY A 93 -3.25 -42.54 15.83
N ALA A 94 -3.72 -43.05 16.98
CA ALA A 94 -5.07 -43.58 17.10
C ALA A 94 -6.13 -42.47 16.96
N ASN A 95 -7.28 -42.83 16.37
CA ASN A 95 -8.44 -41.94 16.25
C ASN A 95 -9.45 -42.26 17.37
N LEU A 96 -9.43 -41.46 18.43
CA LEU A 96 -10.31 -41.46 19.60
C LEU A 96 -11.37 -40.33 19.53
N ALA A 97 -11.64 -39.75 18.36
CA ALA A 97 -12.55 -38.61 18.24
C ALA A 97 -13.94 -38.95 18.82
N GLY A 98 -14.41 -38.12 19.76
CA GLY A 98 -15.68 -38.33 20.47
C GLY A 98 -15.76 -39.58 21.35
N ALA A 99 -14.64 -40.25 21.63
CA ALA A 99 -14.62 -41.39 22.55
C ALA A 99 -14.89 -40.93 23.99
N ASP A 100 -15.42 -41.85 24.81
CA ASP A 100 -15.70 -41.60 26.22
C ASP A 100 -14.71 -42.38 27.08
N LEU A 101 -13.69 -41.68 27.58
CA LEU A 101 -12.64 -42.24 28.43
C LEU A 101 -12.89 -41.94 29.92
N THR A 102 -14.11 -41.56 30.33
CA THR A 102 -14.37 -41.12 31.71
C THR A 102 -13.83 -42.13 32.74
N GLY A 103 -12.93 -41.67 33.62
CA GLY A 103 -12.33 -42.49 34.68
C GLY A 103 -11.34 -43.57 34.22
N ALA A 104 -10.91 -43.58 32.95
CA ALA A 104 -9.89 -44.49 32.47
C ALA A 104 -8.50 -44.16 33.04
N ASP A 105 -7.63 -45.17 33.13
CA ASP A 105 -6.25 -45.03 33.60
C ASP A 105 -5.29 -45.16 32.41
N LEU A 106 -4.79 -44.02 31.93
CA LEU A 106 -3.82 -43.87 30.84
C LEU A 106 -2.42 -43.50 31.37
N THR A 107 -2.07 -43.92 32.59
CA THR A 107 -0.73 -43.62 33.15
C THR A 107 0.36 -44.12 32.21
N GLY A 108 1.25 -43.23 31.78
CA GLY A 108 2.36 -43.54 30.86
C GLY A 108 1.94 -44.01 29.46
N ALA A 109 0.68 -43.83 29.06
CA ALA A 109 0.23 -44.18 27.72
C ALA A 109 0.88 -43.28 26.66
N ASP A 110 1.13 -43.83 25.49
CA ASP A 110 1.62 -43.10 24.32
C ASP A 110 0.44 -42.72 23.43
N LEU A 111 0.17 -41.42 23.29
CA LEU A 111 -0.88 -40.81 22.50
C LEU A 111 -0.27 -39.82 21.47
N GLU A 112 1.00 -40.00 21.11
CA GLU A 112 1.67 -39.13 20.13
C GLU A 112 0.86 -39.04 18.83
N GLY A 113 0.52 -37.81 18.43
CA GLY A 113 -0.28 -37.53 17.23
C GLY A 113 -1.71 -38.08 17.23
N ALA A 114 -2.21 -38.63 18.34
CA ALA A 114 -3.55 -39.20 18.42
C ALA A 114 -4.63 -38.13 18.23
N THR A 115 -5.78 -38.51 17.65
CA THR A 115 -6.94 -37.63 17.48
C THR A 115 -7.97 -37.88 18.57
N LEU A 116 -8.10 -36.96 19.52
CA LEU A 116 -9.06 -36.98 20.63
C LEU A 116 -10.13 -35.90 20.53
N SER A 117 -10.26 -35.17 19.41
CA SER A 117 -11.16 -34.03 19.32
C SER A 117 -12.59 -34.39 19.77
N ASN A 118 -13.17 -33.57 20.65
CA ASN A 118 -14.46 -33.76 21.32
C ASN A 118 -14.59 -35.02 22.21
N ALA A 119 -13.50 -35.71 22.56
CA ALA A 119 -13.55 -36.81 23.52
C ALA A 119 -13.84 -36.32 24.95
N VAL A 120 -14.40 -37.20 25.77
CA VAL A 120 -14.68 -36.96 27.19
C VAL A 120 -13.65 -37.71 28.02
N LEU A 121 -12.79 -36.97 28.72
CA LEU A 121 -11.70 -37.50 29.54
C LEU A 121 -11.89 -37.22 31.03
N SER A 122 -13.09 -36.86 31.47
CA SER A 122 -13.32 -36.47 32.87
C SER A 122 -12.85 -37.53 33.86
N GLY A 123 -12.06 -37.13 34.85
CA GLY A 123 -11.55 -38.02 35.89
C GLY A 123 -10.51 -39.05 35.44
N THR A 124 -9.93 -38.92 34.25
CA THR A 124 -8.84 -39.81 33.81
C THR A 124 -7.55 -39.56 34.59
N ASN A 125 -6.76 -40.63 34.73
CA ASN A 125 -5.39 -40.53 35.19
C ASN A 125 -4.45 -40.66 33.99
N MET A 126 -3.65 -39.63 33.73
CA MET A 126 -2.75 -39.52 32.57
C MET A 126 -1.34 -39.09 33.00
N ILE A 127 -0.94 -39.44 34.23
CA ILE A 127 0.39 -39.14 34.75
C ILE A 127 1.46 -39.68 33.79
N GLY A 128 2.37 -38.80 33.36
CA GLY A 128 3.47 -39.15 32.47
C GLY A 128 3.05 -39.63 31.07
N ALA A 129 1.80 -39.42 30.65
CA ALA A 129 1.38 -39.75 29.29
C ALA A 129 2.10 -38.89 28.24
N HIS A 130 2.34 -39.45 27.06
CA HIS A 130 2.93 -38.73 25.92
C HIS A 130 1.82 -38.31 24.96
N LEU A 131 1.57 -37.01 24.83
CA LEU A 131 0.55 -36.41 23.98
C LEU A 131 1.16 -35.43 22.96
N THR A 132 2.44 -35.58 22.62
CA THR A 132 3.11 -34.70 21.66
C THR A 132 2.32 -34.63 20.35
N GLY A 133 1.97 -33.43 19.92
CA GLY A 133 1.20 -33.18 18.70
C GLY A 133 -0.23 -33.75 18.69
N ALA A 134 -0.76 -34.23 19.81
CA ALA A 134 -2.11 -34.79 19.88
C ALA A 134 -3.19 -33.71 19.62
N GLN A 135 -4.30 -34.13 19.01
CA GLN A 135 -5.43 -33.26 18.66
C GLN A 135 -6.54 -33.39 19.71
N LEU A 136 -6.61 -32.46 20.65
CA LEU A 136 -7.55 -32.43 21.78
C LEU A 136 -8.56 -31.27 21.68
N GLU A 137 -8.82 -30.74 20.49
CA GLU A 137 -9.73 -29.61 20.31
C GLU A 137 -11.14 -29.94 20.79
N GLY A 138 -11.74 -29.04 21.57
CA GLY A 138 -13.08 -29.21 22.13
C GLY A 138 -13.23 -30.38 23.12
N THR A 139 -12.14 -30.97 23.61
CA THR A 139 -12.20 -32.04 24.64
C THR A 139 -12.72 -31.54 25.98
N THR A 140 -13.32 -32.44 26.76
CA THR A 140 -13.68 -32.19 28.16
C THR A 140 -12.71 -32.91 29.09
N LEU A 141 -11.79 -32.15 29.67
CA LEU A 141 -10.81 -32.56 30.68
C LEU A 141 -11.22 -31.91 32.01
N THR A 142 -12.02 -32.59 32.82
CA THR A 142 -12.42 -32.10 34.14
C THR A 142 -11.90 -33.04 35.22
N ASN A 143 -11.20 -32.52 36.23
CA ASN A 143 -10.57 -33.32 37.29
C ASN A 143 -9.60 -34.39 36.75
N VAL A 144 -8.81 -34.03 35.73
CA VAL A 144 -7.85 -34.94 35.10
C VAL A 144 -6.47 -34.74 35.71
N ASN A 145 -5.72 -35.83 35.87
CA ASN A 145 -4.31 -35.77 36.30
C ASN A 145 -3.37 -35.96 35.11
N LEU A 146 -2.69 -34.89 34.70
CA LEU A 146 -1.65 -34.83 33.66
C LEU A 146 -0.28 -34.48 34.25
N THR A 147 -0.04 -34.81 35.53
CA THR A 147 1.26 -34.56 36.18
C THR A 147 2.40 -35.19 35.38
N ASN A 148 3.45 -34.42 35.09
CA ASN A 148 4.61 -34.82 34.28
C ASN A 148 4.27 -35.32 32.85
N ALA A 149 3.08 -35.06 32.32
CA ALA A 149 2.73 -35.45 30.96
C ALA A 149 3.46 -34.56 29.93
N ASP A 150 3.66 -35.09 28.72
CA ASP A 150 4.18 -34.32 27.59
C ASP A 150 3.05 -33.94 26.63
N LEU A 151 2.64 -32.68 26.63
CA LEU A 151 1.68 -32.07 25.71
C LEU A 151 2.37 -31.09 24.74
N SER A 152 3.67 -31.25 24.47
CA SER A 152 4.36 -30.40 23.50
C SER A 152 3.66 -30.43 22.14
N GLU A 153 3.46 -29.26 21.53
CA GLU A 153 2.76 -29.10 20.24
C GLU A 153 1.30 -29.60 20.20
N ALA A 154 0.72 -30.00 21.35
CA ALA A 154 -0.65 -30.50 21.41
C ALA A 154 -1.66 -29.38 21.10
N LYS A 155 -2.79 -29.75 20.49
CA LYS A 155 -3.85 -28.81 20.09
C LYS A 155 -5.05 -28.92 21.01
N LEU A 156 -5.21 -27.95 21.90
CA LEU A 156 -6.26 -27.88 22.91
C LEU A 156 -7.22 -26.70 22.69
N GLY A 157 -7.30 -26.14 21.47
CA GLY A 157 -8.17 -25.01 21.16
C GLY A 157 -9.63 -25.25 21.58
N GLY A 158 -10.21 -24.30 22.32
CA GLY A 158 -11.58 -24.37 22.83
C GLY A 158 -11.90 -25.53 23.78
N SER A 159 -10.89 -26.26 24.28
CA SER A 159 -11.10 -27.36 25.22
C SER A 159 -11.39 -26.86 26.64
N THR A 160 -12.02 -27.72 27.45
CA THR A 160 -12.29 -27.46 28.87
C THR A 160 -11.30 -28.22 29.73
N LEU A 161 -10.39 -27.52 30.42
CA LEU A 161 -9.38 -28.02 31.35
C LEU A 161 -9.63 -27.53 32.79
N VAL A 162 -10.85 -27.68 33.28
CA VAL A 162 -11.23 -27.18 34.61
C VAL A 162 -10.75 -28.14 35.70
N ASN A 163 -10.07 -27.61 36.73
CA ASN A 163 -9.51 -28.40 37.84
C ASN A 163 -8.60 -29.55 37.36
N VAL A 164 -7.77 -29.30 36.35
CA VAL A 164 -6.78 -30.27 35.82
C VAL A 164 -5.44 -30.06 36.51
N ASP A 165 -4.79 -31.16 36.90
CA ASP A 165 -3.42 -31.14 37.44
C ASP A 165 -2.41 -31.33 36.30
N LEU A 166 -1.73 -30.25 35.93
CA LEU A 166 -0.66 -30.16 34.92
C LEU A 166 0.71 -29.92 35.58
N THR A 167 0.87 -30.31 36.84
CA THR A 167 2.12 -30.07 37.58
C THR A 167 3.33 -30.69 36.86
N ASN A 168 4.35 -29.87 36.58
CA ASN A 168 5.53 -30.20 35.76
C ASN A 168 5.23 -30.75 34.35
N ALA A 169 4.05 -30.50 33.78
CA ALA A 169 3.77 -30.90 32.41
C ALA A 169 4.66 -30.11 31.41
N ASN A 170 5.07 -30.77 30.33
CA ASN A 170 5.66 -30.10 29.18
C ASN A 170 4.54 -29.69 28.23
N MET A 171 4.37 -28.40 27.99
CA MET A 171 3.36 -27.80 27.12
C MET A 171 4.01 -26.80 26.15
N ASN A 172 5.30 -26.99 25.84
CA ASN A 172 6.00 -26.13 24.91
C ASN A 172 5.33 -26.16 23.52
N ASP A 173 5.17 -24.99 22.91
CA ASP A 173 4.52 -24.80 21.60
C ASP A 173 3.06 -25.33 21.52
N ALA A 174 2.44 -25.68 22.65
CA ALA A 174 1.06 -26.15 22.70
C ALA A 174 0.08 -25.04 22.26
N GLN A 175 -1.02 -25.44 21.61
CA GLN A 175 -2.02 -24.53 21.05
C GLN A 175 -3.31 -24.58 21.85
N LEU A 176 -3.57 -23.59 22.69
CA LEU A 176 -4.71 -23.48 23.59
C LEU A 176 -5.60 -22.24 23.35
N PRO A 177 -5.85 -21.77 22.11
CA PRO A 177 -6.66 -20.57 21.91
C PRO A 177 -8.10 -20.80 22.41
N GLY A 178 -8.60 -19.88 23.24
CA GLY A 178 -9.94 -19.95 23.85
C GLY A 178 -10.16 -21.11 24.81
N ALA A 179 -9.11 -21.81 25.25
CA ALA A 179 -9.24 -22.91 26.20
C ALA A 179 -9.65 -22.42 27.60
N ASN A 180 -10.41 -23.24 28.34
CA ASN A 180 -10.83 -22.93 29.70
C ASN A 180 -10.00 -23.71 30.73
N LEU A 181 -9.03 -23.05 31.36
CA LEU A 181 -8.12 -23.58 32.39
C LEU A 181 -8.47 -23.07 33.80
N VAL A 182 -9.73 -22.73 34.07
CA VAL A 182 -10.14 -22.26 35.40
C VAL A 182 -9.76 -23.28 36.48
N GLU A 183 -9.10 -22.80 37.54
CA GLU A 183 -8.61 -23.60 38.66
C GLU A 183 -7.62 -24.73 38.27
N ALA A 184 -7.03 -24.70 37.07
CA ALA A 184 -5.99 -25.66 36.70
C ALA A 184 -4.69 -25.44 37.50
N ASP A 185 -3.98 -26.52 37.81
CA ASP A 185 -2.67 -26.49 38.45
C ASP A 185 -1.56 -26.70 37.42
N LEU A 186 -0.91 -25.61 37.01
CA LEU A 186 0.23 -25.55 36.10
C LEU A 186 1.54 -25.30 36.87
N THR A 187 1.61 -25.67 38.16
CA THR A 187 2.80 -25.46 38.98
C THR A 187 4.04 -26.07 38.30
N ARG A 188 5.04 -25.22 38.02
CA ARG A 188 6.28 -25.57 37.32
C ARG A 188 6.10 -26.22 35.94
N ALA A 189 4.97 -26.00 35.27
CA ALA A 189 4.78 -26.42 33.89
C ALA A 189 5.67 -25.61 32.93
N ASP A 190 6.09 -26.25 31.85
CA ASP A 190 6.85 -25.60 30.77
C ASP A 190 5.88 -25.24 29.63
N LEU A 191 5.65 -23.95 29.40
CA LEU A 191 4.72 -23.37 28.42
C LEU A 191 5.48 -22.44 27.46
N ILE A 192 6.74 -22.74 27.17
CA ILE A 192 7.58 -21.91 26.28
C ILE A 192 6.89 -21.85 24.92
N LYS A 193 6.65 -20.63 24.42
CA LYS A 193 5.95 -20.37 23.14
C LYS A 193 4.53 -20.97 23.02
N ALA A 194 3.92 -21.37 24.14
CA ALA A 194 2.55 -21.84 24.13
C ALA A 194 1.60 -20.71 23.68
N ASN A 195 0.56 -21.07 22.94
CA ASN A 195 -0.48 -20.15 22.51
C ASN A 195 -1.70 -20.25 23.43
N LEU A 196 -1.88 -19.28 24.30
CA LEU A 196 -2.97 -19.13 25.27
C LEU A 196 -3.87 -17.93 24.92
N GLU A 197 -3.93 -17.54 23.64
CA GLU A 197 -4.78 -16.44 23.18
C GLU A 197 -6.24 -16.64 23.59
N GLU A 198 -6.84 -15.63 24.22
CA GLU A 198 -8.21 -15.65 24.74
C GLU A 198 -8.53 -16.81 25.72
N ALA A 199 -7.51 -17.49 26.26
CA ALA A 199 -7.72 -18.56 27.22
C ALA A 199 -8.21 -18.00 28.57
N ASN A 200 -9.05 -18.76 29.26
CA ASN A 200 -9.51 -18.43 30.61
C ASN A 200 -8.67 -19.20 31.63
N LEU A 201 -7.80 -18.51 32.35
CA LEU A 201 -6.95 -19.02 33.43
C LEU A 201 -7.40 -18.48 34.80
N GLY A 202 -8.68 -18.15 34.96
CA GLY A 202 -9.22 -17.63 36.23
C GLY A 202 -8.90 -18.56 37.41
N ALA A 203 -8.31 -18.01 38.46
CA ALA A 203 -7.85 -18.73 39.66
C ALA A 203 -6.88 -19.91 39.42
N ALA A 204 -6.27 -20.01 38.23
CA ALA A 204 -5.27 -21.04 37.94
C ALA A 204 -4.01 -20.86 38.81
N GLN A 205 -3.33 -21.98 39.10
CA GLN A 205 -2.08 -22.00 39.84
C GLN A 205 -0.92 -22.17 38.86
N LEU A 206 -0.07 -21.16 38.72
CA LEU A 206 1.15 -21.18 37.92
C LEU A 206 2.45 -20.88 38.71
N PRO A 207 2.61 -21.22 40.02
CA PRO A 207 3.87 -20.97 40.72
C PRO A 207 5.08 -21.58 40.00
N GLY A 208 6.06 -20.74 39.67
CA GLY A 208 7.29 -21.16 39.00
C GLY A 208 7.12 -21.76 37.60
N ALA A 209 5.97 -21.56 36.95
CA ALA A 209 5.76 -21.96 35.56
C ALA A 209 6.68 -21.17 34.61
N LYS A 210 7.04 -21.78 33.47
CA LYS A 210 7.86 -21.13 32.43
C LYS A 210 7.01 -20.79 31.22
N LEU A 211 6.73 -19.52 31.01
CA LEU A 211 6.02 -18.96 29.86
C LEU A 211 6.87 -18.02 28.96
N PRO A 212 8.21 -18.20 28.78
CA PRO A 212 8.95 -17.39 27.82
C PRO A 212 8.32 -17.41 26.43
N GLU A 213 8.15 -16.23 25.82
CA GLU A 213 7.60 -16.04 24.48
C GLU A 213 6.18 -16.62 24.28
N ALA A 214 5.46 -16.96 25.35
CA ALA A 214 4.07 -17.41 25.25
C ALA A 214 3.13 -16.30 24.77
N ASN A 215 2.10 -16.67 24.02
CA ASN A 215 1.04 -15.74 23.60
C ASN A 215 -0.14 -15.81 24.58
N LEU A 216 -0.31 -14.79 25.41
CA LEU A 216 -1.39 -14.63 26.38
C LEU A 216 -2.39 -13.54 25.96
N THR A 217 -2.39 -13.14 24.69
CA THR A 217 -3.22 -12.02 24.19
C THR A 217 -4.68 -12.23 24.55
N GLY A 218 -5.30 -11.26 25.24
CA GLY A 218 -6.71 -11.31 25.62
C GLY A 218 -7.10 -12.38 26.64
N SER A 219 -6.15 -13.11 27.22
CA SER A 219 -6.44 -14.13 28.24
C SER A 219 -6.95 -13.54 29.56
N ASP A 220 -7.72 -14.33 30.29
CA ASP A 220 -8.22 -13.97 31.62
C ASP A 220 -7.38 -14.66 32.72
N LEU A 221 -6.59 -13.90 33.46
CA LEU A 221 -5.77 -14.38 34.59
C LEU A 221 -6.35 -13.90 35.94
N THR A 222 -7.63 -13.55 35.99
CA THR A 222 -8.26 -13.02 37.20
C THR A 222 -8.05 -13.96 38.39
N GLY A 223 -7.41 -13.46 39.44
CA GLY A 223 -7.10 -14.22 40.66
C GLY A 223 -6.09 -15.36 40.51
N ALA A 224 -5.43 -15.51 39.37
CA ALA A 224 -4.41 -16.56 39.16
C ALA A 224 -3.15 -16.31 40.01
N ASP A 225 -2.45 -17.38 40.38
CA ASP A 225 -1.16 -17.32 41.08
C ASP A 225 0.00 -17.55 40.12
N LEU A 226 0.72 -16.48 39.76
CA LEU A 226 1.93 -16.51 38.92
C LEU A 226 3.21 -16.27 39.74
N THR A 227 3.19 -16.58 41.04
CA THR A 227 4.34 -16.34 41.92
C THR A 227 5.61 -17.01 41.39
N GLY A 228 6.62 -16.20 41.09
CA GLY A 228 7.91 -16.68 40.57
C GLY A 228 7.87 -17.28 39.16
N ALA A 229 6.80 -17.08 38.39
CA ALA A 229 6.72 -17.52 37.01
C ALA A 229 7.65 -16.70 36.10
N ASP A 230 8.16 -17.32 35.05
CA ASP A 230 8.94 -16.67 33.98
C ASP A 230 8.01 -16.34 32.81
N LEU A 231 7.74 -15.06 32.59
CA LEU A 231 6.94 -14.48 31.51
C LEU A 231 7.81 -13.66 30.55
N SER A 232 9.12 -13.91 30.51
CA SER A 232 10.04 -13.14 29.68
C SER A 232 9.61 -13.14 28.22
N ARG A 233 9.47 -11.94 27.62
CA ARG A 233 8.99 -11.73 26.24
C ARG A 233 7.61 -12.32 25.93
N ALA A 234 6.81 -12.68 26.93
CA ALA A 234 5.44 -13.11 26.70
C ALA A 234 4.60 -11.95 26.11
N ASN A 235 3.69 -12.27 25.19
CA ASN A 235 2.71 -11.30 24.70
C ASN A 235 1.48 -11.33 25.60
N MET A 236 1.36 -10.37 26.51
CA MET A 236 0.24 -10.23 27.44
C MET A 236 -0.66 -9.04 27.07
N SER A 237 -0.75 -8.72 25.78
CA SER A 237 -1.58 -7.61 25.31
C SER A 237 -3.06 -7.91 25.60
N ARG A 238 -3.82 -6.96 26.11
CA ARG A 238 -5.25 -7.10 26.49
C ARG A 238 -5.55 -8.16 27.56
N THR A 239 -4.53 -8.72 28.21
CA THR A 239 -4.71 -9.70 29.29
C THR A 239 -5.40 -9.06 30.51
N ILE A 240 -6.28 -9.80 31.18
CA ILE A 240 -6.96 -9.39 32.41
C ILE A 240 -6.16 -9.90 33.60
N LEU A 241 -5.52 -9.02 34.37
CA LEU A 241 -4.67 -9.37 35.52
C LEU A 241 -5.30 -8.98 36.87
N THR A 242 -6.64 -8.94 36.94
CA THR A 242 -7.33 -8.47 38.14
C THR A 242 -7.09 -9.42 39.30
N GLY A 243 -6.44 -8.96 40.37
CA GLY A 243 -6.15 -9.80 41.54
C GLY A 243 -5.11 -10.89 41.30
N THR A 244 -4.39 -10.86 40.17
CA THR A 244 -3.35 -11.84 39.87
C THR A 244 -2.14 -11.65 40.79
N GLN A 245 -1.60 -12.73 41.34
CA GLN A 245 -0.38 -12.69 42.16
C GLN A 245 0.85 -12.79 41.25
N LEU A 246 1.66 -11.74 41.19
CA LEU A 246 2.88 -11.64 40.36
C LEU A 246 4.15 -11.46 41.19
N ALA A 247 4.10 -11.74 42.50
CA ALA A 247 5.26 -11.62 43.38
C ALA A 247 6.44 -12.44 42.83
N LYS A 248 7.62 -11.81 42.70
CA LYS A 248 8.85 -12.42 42.14
C LYS A 248 8.75 -12.93 40.70
N ALA A 249 7.67 -12.67 39.97
CA ALA A 249 7.57 -13.04 38.56
C ALA A 249 8.59 -12.27 37.70
N ASP A 250 9.01 -12.87 36.59
CA ASP A 250 10.00 -12.32 35.66
C ASP A 250 9.34 -11.95 34.32
N LEU A 251 9.19 -10.66 34.00
CA LEU A 251 8.49 -10.15 32.81
C LEU A 251 9.35 -9.26 31.87
N PRO A 252 10.70 -9.40 31.77
CA PRO A 252 11.49 -8.50 30.93
C PRO A 252 11.12 -8.67 29.45
N GLY A 253 10.83 -7.55 28.79
CA GLY A 253 10.42 -7.53 27.39
C GLY A 253 9.02 -8.10 27.12
N ALA A 254 8.23 -8.40 28.17
CA ALA A 254 6.83 -8.75 27.98
C ALA A 254 6.03 -7.54 27.46
N THR A 255 5.10 -7.78 26.55
CA THR A 255 4.20 -6.74 26.03
C THR A 255 2.92 -6.73 26.85
N LEU A 256 2.56 -5.59 27.45
CA LEU A 256 1.33 -5.42 28.23
C LEU A 256 0.40 -4.35 27.63
N ASP A 257 0.45 -4.15 26.32
CA ASP A 257 -0.42 -3.20 25.61
C ASP A 257 -1.89 -3.53 25.93
N TRP A 258 -2.61 -2.57 26.50
CA TRP A 258 -4.01 -2.65 26.94
C TRP A 258 -4.32 -3.65 28.06
N ALA A 259 -3.31 -4.28 28.67
CA ALA A 259 -3.52 -5.22 29.77
C ALA A 259 -4.13 -4.54 31.01
N ASN A 260 -5.13 -5.16 31.64
CA ASN A 260 -5.72 -4.64 32.87
C ASN A 260 -4.89 -5.05 34.09
N LEU A 261 -4.03 -4.14 34.56
CA LEU A 261 -3.15 -4.33 35.72
C LEU A 261 -3.78 -3.98 37.07
N ARG A 262 -5.07 -3.61 37.09
CA ARG A 262 -5.74 -3.15 38.32
C ARG A 262 -5.95 -4.33 39.27
N GLY A 263 -5.52 -4.17 40.52
CA GLY A 263 -5.57 -5.20 41.56
C GLY A 263 -4.48 -6.26 41.45
N ALA A 264 -3.62 -6.25 40.43
CA ALA A 264 -2.50 -7.18 40.34
C ALA A 264 -1.51 -6.95 41.50
N GLU A 265 -1.04 -8.01 42.14
CA GLU A 265 -0.16 -7.95 43.31
C GLU A 265 1.30 -8.15 42.90
N LEU A 266 2.10 -7.08 42.96
CA LEU A 266 3.54 -7.11 42.65
C LEU A 266 4.36 -6.76 43.90
N ASP A 267 5.55 -7.35 44.04
CA ASP A 267 6.51 -7.01 45.09
C ASP A 267 7.78 -6.36 44.50
N ASP A 268 8.75 -6.03 45.36
CA ASP A 268 10.02 -5.42 44.93
C ASP A 268 10.93 -6.38 44.14
N LYS A 269 10.56 -7.67 44.08
CA LYS A 269 11.30 -8.71 43.37
C LYS A 269 10.68 -9.05 42.03
N THR A 270 9.46 -8.59 41.75
CA THR A 270 8.86 -8.71 40.42
C THR A 270 9.69 -7.92 39.42
N ASN A 271 10.31 -8.61 38.46
CA ASN A 271 11.11 -7.98 37.42
C ASN A 271 10.21 -7.60 36.26
N ILE A 272 9.80 -6.33 36.18
CA ILE A 272 8.93 -5.82 35.12
C ILE A 272 9.53 -4.53 34.55
N ASP A 273 9.38 -4.32 33.25
CA ASP A 273 9.87 -3.10 32.59
C ASP A 273 9.34 -1.84 33.26
N ALA A 274 10.21 -0.83 33.41
CA ALA A 274 9.93 0.38 34.17
C ALA A 274 8.66 1.13 33.70
N ARG A 275 8.34 1.05 32.40
CA ARG A 275 7.10 1.60 31.82
C ARG A 275 5.86 0.93 32.40
N TRP A 276 5.82 -0.40 32.41
CA TRP A 276 4.67 -1.14 32.92
C TRP A 276 4.58 -1.10 34.44
N ARG A 277 5.73 -1.01 35.15
CA ARG A 277 5.75 -0.70 36.58
C ARG A 277 5.05 0.64 36.88
N LEU A 278 5.35 1.68 36.09
CA LEU A 278 4.71 2.99 36.23
C LEU A 278 3.19 2.92 35.96
N VAL A 279 2.76 2.22 34.89
CA VAL A 279 1.33 2.01 34.61
C VAL A 279 0.64 1.31 35.78
N TRP A 280 1.25 0.25 36.31
CA TRP A 280 0.74 -0.46 37.48
C TRP A 280 0.61 0.45 38.71
N GLU A 281 1.61 1.31 38.98
CA GLU A 281 1.54 2.29 40.07
C GLU A 281 0.39 3.28 39.87
N ILE A 282 0.21 3.81 38.66
CA ILE A 282 -0.86 4.77 38.35
C ILE A 282 -2.24 4.17 38.62
N VAL A 283 -2.51 2.95 38.14
CA VAL A 283 -3.84 2.35 38.25
C VAL A 283 -4.17 1.80 39.64
N ASN A 284 -3.16 1.44 40.44
CA ASN A 284 -3.35 0.83 41.76
C ASN A 284 -3.14 1.79 42.93
N GLN A 285 -2.25 2.77 42.79
CA GLN A 285 -1.86 3.69 43.86
C GLN A 285 -2.34 5.12 43.59
N GLY A 286 -2.82 5.39 42.37
CA GLY A 286 -3.14 6.73 41.92
C GLY A 286 -1.89 7.52 41.53
N ALA A 287 -2.13 8.64 40.86
CA ALA A 287 -1.08 9.53 40.40
C ALA A 287 -1.44 11.02 40.50
N SER A 288 -2.38 11.35 41.38
CA SER A 288 -2.77 12.74 41.62
C SER A 288 -1.57 13.58 42.07
N GLY A 289 -1.38 14.74 41.44
CA GLY A 289 -0.27 15.67 41.70
C GLY A 289 1.13 15.18 41.28
N ARG A 290 1.26 14.01 40.65
CA ARG A 290 2.57 13.46 40.24
C ARG A 290 3.11 14.14 38.98
N ASP A 291 4.43 14.24 38.90
CA ASP A 291 5.12 14.65 37.68
C ASP A 291 5.34 13.45 36.72
N LEU A 292 4.55 13.44 35.64
CA LEU A 292 4.54 12.44 34.58
C LEU A 292 4.90 13.05 33.21
N LYS A 293 5.60 14.20 33.21
CA LYS A 293 6.03 14.91 32.01
C LYS A 293 6.79 13.98 31.06
N GLY A 294 6.40 13.96 29.79
CA GLY A 294 7.07 13.23 28.71
C GLY A 294 7.08 11.71 28.85
N ARG A 295 6.25 11.13 29.71
CA ARG A 295 6.20 9.67 29.92
C ARG A 295 5.50 8.97 28.75
N ASP A 296 6.00 7.79 28.40
CA ASP A 296 5.38 6.90 27.43
C ASP A 296 4.31 6.04 28.13
N LEU A 297 3.05 6.39 27.91
CA LEU A 297 1.85 5.70 28.41
C LEU A 297 0.98 5.23 27.23
N ARG A 298 1.55 5.10 26.03
CA ARG A 298 0.83 4.63 24.84
C ARG A 298 0.20 3.28 25.11
N ARG A 299 -0.98 3.03 24.58
CA ARG A 299 -1.68 1.73 24.73
C ARG A 299 -1.82 1.27 26.18
N ALA A 300 -1.61 2.11 27.18
CA ALA A 300 -1.78 1.72 28.57
C ALA A 300 -3.27 1.62 28.88
N ASN A 301 -3.67 0.63 29.68
CA ASN A 301 -4.98 0.62 30.29
C ASN A 301 -4.92 1.42 31.59
N LEU A 302 -5.49 2.62 31.59
CA LEU A 302 -5.54 3.56 32.71
C LEU A 302 -6.98 3.72 33.24
N SER A 303 -7.87 2.78 32.91
CA SER A 303 -9.29 2.84 33.24
C SER A 303 -9.50 3.05 34.74
N GLY A 304 -10.28 4.07 35.08
CA GLY A 304 -10.60 4.42 36.47
C GLY A 304 -9.41 4.86 37.33
N ALA A 305 -8.27 5.26 36.73
CA ALA A 305 -7.14 5.79 37.47
C ALA A 305 -7.39 7.23 37.94
N ASP A 306 -6.81 7.61 39.08
CA ASP A 306 -6.84 8.98 39.60
C ASP A 306 -5.58 9.73 39.15
N LEU A 307 -5.73 10.63 38.18
CA LEU A 307 -4.68 11.47 37.60
C LEU A 307 -4.96 12.97 37.83
N ARG A 308 -5.78 13.31 38.83
CA ARG A 308 -6.11 14.72 39.14
C ARG A 308 -4.87 15.55 39.43
N ASP A 309 -4.76 16.73 38.85
CA ASP A 309 -3.60 17.63 39.04
C ASP A 309 -2.24 16.98 38.65
N ALA A 310 -2.25 15.87 37.91
CA ALA A 310 -1.01 15.27 37.42
C ALA A 310 -0.39 16.15 36.32
N ASN A 311 0.94 16.31 36.35
CA ASN A 311 1.65 16.96 35.27
C ASN A 311 1.96 15.94 34.16
N LEU A 312 1.16 15.92 33.10
CA LEU A 312 1.31 15.01 31.97
C LEU A 312 1.95 15.70 30.74
N GLU A 313 2.48 16.92 30.87
CA GLU A 313 2.97 17.70 29.72
C GLU A 313 3.83 16.87 28.76
N GLY A 314 3.46 16.82 27.48
CA GLY A 314 4.20 16.07 26.45
C GLY A 314 4.22 14.55 26.62
N ALA A 315 3.46 13.99 27.56
CA ALA A 315 3.31 12.54 27.69
C ALA A 315 2.58 11.97 26.46
N ASP A 316 2.88 10.72 26.15
CA ASP A 316 2.25 10.02 25.05
C ASP A 316 1.19 9.05 25.59
N LEU A 317 -0.07 9.36 25.34
CA LEU A 317 -1.24 8.55 25.72
C LEU A 317 -1.96 8.03 24.46
N SER A 318 -1.29 7.98 23.30
CA SER A 318 -1.97 7.50 22.10
C SER A 318 -2.42 6.05 22.26
N GLU A 319 -3.63 5.76 21.79
CA GLU A 319 -4.27 4.45 21.91
C GLU A 319 -4.50 3.97 23.35
N ALA A 320 -4.31 4.82 24.38
CA ALA A 320 -4.53 4.43 25.78
C ALA A 320 -6.04 4.28 26.10
N ILE A 321 -6.39 3.40 27.04
CA ILE A 321 -7.76 3.26 27.55
C ILE A 321 -7.89 4.15 28.79
N LEU A 322 -8.74 5.16 28.71
CA LEU A 322 -8.96 6.20 29.73
C LEU A 322 -10.40 6.22 30.25
N THR A 323 -11.14 5.12 30.10
CA THR A 323 -12.54 5.02 30.53
C THR A 323 -12.65 5.21 32.04
N GLY A 324 -13.49 6.15 32.48
CA GLY A 324 -13.65 6.46 33.90
C GLY A 324 -12.41 7.07 34.60
N THR A 325 -11.33 7.38 33.87
CA THR A 325 -10.14 8.03 34.43
C THR A 325 -10.45 9.46 34.84
N ASP A 326 -9.91 9.90 35.97
CA ASP A 326 -10.04 11.28 36.45
C ASP A 326 -8.79 12.10 36.08
N LEU A 327 -8.91 12.91 35.03
CA LEU A 327 -7.89 13.85 34.52
C LEU A 327 -8.23 15.31 34.89
N SER A 328 -9.12 15.53 35.86
CA SER A 328 -9.51 16.89 36.26
C SER A 328 -8.29 17.68 36.74
N GLU A 329 -8.15 18.92 36.28
CA GLU A 329 -7.02 19.80 36.61
C GLU A 329 -5.63 19.31 36.15
N ALA A 330 -5.54 18.20 35.41
CA ALA A 330 -4.27 17.69 34.92
C ALA A 330 -3.66 18.61 33.83
N ASN A 331 -2.34 18.77 33.84
CA ASN A 331 -1.64 19.49 32.78
C ASN A 331 -1.48 18.59 31.54
N LEU A 332 -2.37 18.77 30.56
CA LEU A 332 -2.38 18.00 29.30
C LEU A 332 -1.76 18.75 28.12
N ALA A 333 -0.94 19.78 28.38
CA ALA A 333 -0.22 20.49 27.34
C ALA A 333 0.66 19.53 26.52
N LEU A 334 0.51 19.56 25.20
CA LEU A 334 1.21 18.72 24.22
C LEU A 334 1.08 17.21 24.43
N VAL A 335 0.09 16.77 25.22
CA VAL A 335 -0.20 15.35 25.39
C VAL A 335 -0.76 14.77 24.11
N ASN A 336 -0.17 13.67 23.65
CA ASN A 336 -0.71 12.92 22.53
C ASN A 336 -1.90 12.07 23.00
N LEU A 337 -3.12 12.50 22.69
CA LEU A 337 -4.38 11.80 23.00
C LEU A 337 -4.96 11.07 21.79
N ARG A 338 -4.19 10.93 20.70
CA ARG A 338 -4.67 10.35 19.46
C ARG A 338 -5.14 8.92 19.66
N ASP A 339 -6.36 8.63 19.22
CA ASP A 339 -6.97 7.29 19.30
C ASP A 339 -7.10 6.74 20.74
N ALA A 340 -6.96 7.59 21.76
CA ALA A 340 -7.23 7.20 23.13
C ALA A 340 -8.75 6.95 23.33
N GLU A 341 -9.10 5.92 24.09
CA GLU A 341 -10.47 5.55 24.38
C GLU A 341 -10.98 6.27 25.64
N MET A 342 -12.02 7.09 25.49
CA MET A 342 -12.69 7.78 26.61
C MET A 342 -14.20 7.53 26.56
N ASN A 343 -14.87 7.59 27.70
CA ASN A 343 -16.32 7.50 27.81
C ASN A 343 -16.87 8.68 28.63
N ASP A 344 -18.19 8.73 28.84
CA ASP A 344 -18.83 9.81 29.61
C ASP A 344 -18.46 9.82 31.11
N GLU A 345 -17.81 8.75 31.60
CA GLU A 345 -17.31 8.66 32.97
C GLU A 345 -15.90 9.25 33.11
N THR A 346 -15.17 9.43 31.99
CA THR A 346 -13.85 10.07 31.99
C THR A 346 -14.00 11.55 32.36
N GLN A 347 -13.38 11.97 33.46
CA GLN A 347 -13.40 13.37 33.88
C GLN A 347 -12.20 14.09 33.26
N ILE A 348 -12.45 15.09 32.42
CA ILE A 348 -11.41 15.83 31.71
C ILE A 348 -11.91 17.25 31.41
N ASP A 349 -11.01 18.23 31.51
CA ASP A 349 -11.37 19.63 31.24
C ASP A 349 -11.91 19.81 29.81
N ALA A 350 -12.88 20.70 29.65
CA ALA A 350 -13.60 20.92 28.39
C ALA A 350 -12.66 21.22 27.20
N LYS A 351 -11.54 21.91 27.45
CA LYS A 351 -10.50 22.18 26.44
C LYS A 351 -9.89 20.88 25.92
N TRP A 352 -9.42 20.02 26.82
CA TRP A 352 -8.72 18.80 26.45
C TRP A 352 -9.68 17.74 25.90
N CYS A 353 -10.93 17.71 26.37
CA CYS A 353 -12.00 16.94 25.73
C CYS A 353 -12.21 17.35 24.26
N LEU A 354 -12.16 18.65 23.96
CA LEU A 354 -12.26 19.14 22.58
C LEU A 354 -11.03 18.73 21.76
N VAL A 355 -9.82 18.86 22.30
CA VAL A 355 -8.58 18.44 21.64
C VAL A 355 -8.61 16.95 21.31
N TRP A 356 -8.96 16.10 22.26
CA TRP A 356 -9.14 14.66 22.05
C TRP A 356 -10.12 14.36 20.89
N LYS A 357 -11.29 15.02 20.87
CA LYS A 357 -12.26 14.87 19.78
C LYS A 357 -11.69 15.25 18.42
N ILE A 358 -10.84 16.28 18.37
CA ILE A 358 -10.19 16.72 17.13
C ILE A 358 -9.17 15.69 16.64
N VAL A 359 -8.30 15.17 17.53
CA VAL A 359 -7.22 14.27 17.12
C VAL A 359 -7.67 12.85 16.81
N THR A 360 -8.73 12.36 17.45
CA THR A 360 -9.25 11.00 17.25
C THR A 360 -10.30 10.95 16.14
N GLY A 361 -11.20 11.93 16.07
CA GLY A 361 -12.32 11.92 15.11
C GLY A 361 -12.13 12.84 13.90
N GLY A 362 -11.10 13.68 13.90
CA GLY A 362 -11.04 14.84 13.00
C GLY A 362 -12.08 15.90 13.34
N ALA A 363 -11.96 17.06 12.71
CA ALA A 363 -12.91 18.16 12.83
C ALA A 363 -13.20 18.84 11.48
N PRO A 364 -13.45 18.08 10.39
CA PRO A 364 -13.71 18.70 9.10
C PRO A 364 -15.01 19.52 9.13
N GLY A 365 -14.97 20.77 8.67
CA GLY A 365 -16.11 21.68 8.64
C GLY A 365 -16.61 22.16 10.01
N ARG A 366 -15.91 21.79 11.11
CA ARG A 366 -16.36 22.08 12.47
C ARG A 366 -16.17 23.55 12.82
N ASP A 367 -17.11 24.11 13.57
CA ASP A 367 -16.98 25.45 14.11
C ASP A 367 -16.11 25.48 15.37
N LEU A 368 -14.90 26.01 15.23
CA LEU A 368 -13.86 26.15 16.25
C LEU A 368 -13.51 27.63 16.50
N LYS A 369 -14.41 28.55 16.12
CA LYS A 369 -14.24 29.99 16.30
C LYS A 369 -13.99 30.35 17.76
N ASP A 370 -13.02 31.24 18.00
CA ASP A 370 -12.63 31.79 19.31
C ASP A 370 -12.24 30.72 20.37
N ARG A 371 -11.99 29.47 19.95
CA ARG A 371 -11.64 28.37 20.87
C ARG A 371 -10.20 28.49 21.35
N ASP A 372 -9.97 28.14 22.62
CA ASP A 372 -8.61 27.96 23.14
C ASP A 372 -8.09 26.55 22.84
N LEU A 373 -7.13 26.48 21.92
CA LEU A 373 -6.39 25.28 21.54
C LEU A 373 -4.89 25.45 21.81
N SER A 374 -4.51 26.39 22.68
CA SER A 374 -3.11 26.64 23.00
C SER A 374 -2.46 25.42 23.64
N ASN A 375 -1.20 25.17 23.27
CA ASN A 375 -0.42 24.00 23.67
C ASN A 375 -1.11 22.66 23.36
N ALA A 376 -2.05 22.59 22.42
CA ALA A 376 -2.66 21.33 22.02
C ALA A 376 -1.72 20.51 21.14
N TYR A 377 -1.69 19.19 21.32
CA TYR A 377 -1.12 18.27 20.35
C TYR A 377 -2.16 18.04 19.24
N LEU A 378 -1.98 18.66 18.08
CA LEU A 378 -2.85 18.58 16.90
C LEU A 378 -2.09 18.03 15.68
N ARG A 379 -0.97 17.33 15.90
CA ARG A 379 -0.15 16.74 14.85
C ARG A 379 -1.01 15.81 14.00
N ASP A 380 -0.92 15.95 12.67
CA ASP A 380 -1.67 15.16 11.69
C ASP A 380 -3.20 15.22 11.85
N ALA A 381 -3.73 16.18 12.63
CA ALA A 381 -5.17 16.33 12.82
C ALA A 381 -5.86 16.75 11.52
N ASN A 382 -7.05 16.21 11.26
CA ASN A 382 -7.86 16.62 10.12
C ASN A 382 -8.74 17.83 10.49
N LEU A 383 -8.34 19.02 10.04
CA LEU A 383 -9.01 20.31 10.26
C LEU A 383 -9.56 20.91 8.95
N GLU A 384 -9.79 20.08 7.93
CA GLU A 384 -10.25 20.52 6.61
C GLU A 384 -11.57 21.29 6.70
N ARG A 385 -11.66 22.49 6.11
CA ARG A 385 -12.86 23.37 6.18
C ARG A 385 -13.27 23.80 7.60
N ALA A 386 -12.48 23.52 8.64
CA ALA A 386 -12.81 23.95 9.99
C ALA A 386 -12.83 25.48 10.08
N ASN A 387 -13.77 26.05 10.84
CA ASN A 387 -13.79 27.48 11.12
C ASN A 387 -12.92 27.75 12.36
N LEU A 388 -11.71 28.25 12.17
CA LEU A 388 -10.76 28.58 13.24
C LEU A 388 -10.66 30.10 13.47
N GLU A 389 -11.62 30.91 12.99
CA GLU A 389 -11.56 32.37 13.15
C GLU A 389 -11.36 32.75 14.64
N GLY A 390 -10.36 33.58 14.95
CA GLY A 390 -10.07 34.01 16.33
C GLY A 390 -9.55 32.93 17.29
N ALA A 391 -9.36 31.68 16.84
CA ALA A 391 -8.89 30.60 17.71
C ALA A 391 -7.46 30.84 18.22
N ASN A 392 -7.18 30.42 19.46
CA ASN A 392 -5.85 30.50 20.05
C ASN A 392 -5.09 29.18 19.84
N LEU A 393 -4.04 29.21 19.02
CA LEU A 393 -3.14 28.08 18.73
C LEU A 393 -1.70 28.33 19.21
N GLY A 394 -1.48 29.29 20.11
CA GLY A 394 -0.16 29.55 20.70
C GLY A 394 0.43 28.31 21.35
N GLY A 395 1.67 27.95 20.99
CA GLY A 395 2.35 26.74 21.48
C GLY A 395 1.77 25.39 21.03
N ALA A 396 0.73 25.35 20.19
CA ALA A 396 0.16 24.10 19.69
C ALA A 396 1.10 23.40 18.68
N ASN A 397 1.00 22.08 18.57
CA ASN A 397 1.68 21.30 17.54
C ASN A 397 0.70 20.92 16.42
N LEU A 398 0.81 21.53 15.24
CA LEU A 398 0.02 21.26 14.03
C LEU A 398 0.87 20.65 12.90
N GLU A 399 2.04 20.08 13.20
CA GLU A 399 2.85 19.45 12.16
C GLU A 399 2.05 18.36 11.45
N GLY A 400 2.01 18.38 10.11
CA GLY A 400 1.24 17.43 9.31
C GLY A 400 -0.29 17.60 9.33
N ALA A 401 -0.84 18.55 10.10
CA ALA A 401 -2.29 18.78 10.15
C ALA A 401 -2.87 19.18 8.79
N ASN A 402 -4.02 18.60 8.43
CA ASN A 402 -4.76 18.97 7.22
C ASN A 402 -5.63 20.20 7.49
N LEU A 403 -5.15 21.37 7.07
CA LEU A 403 -5.85 22.65 7.23
C LEU A 403 -6.45 23.16 5.91
N LYS A 404 -6.62 22.30 4.90
CA LYS A 404 -7.18 22.69 3.60
C LYS A 404 -8.54 23.35 3.78
N TRP A 405 -8.73 24.53 3.18
CA TRP A 405 -9.99 25.31 3.24
C TRP A 405 -10.44 25.75 4.65
N ALA A 406 -9.60 25.64 5.68
CA ALA A 406 -9.95 26.12 7.02
C ALA A 406 -10.00 27.66 7.06
N ALA A 407 -10.95 28.24 7.80
CA ALA A 407 -11.02 29.68 7.99
C ALA A 407 -10.07 30.13 9.11
N LEU A 408 -8.99 30.84 8.78
CA LEU A 408 -7.88 31.14 9.71
C LEU A 408 -7.79 32.61 10.15
N ARG A 409 -8.81 33.41 9.84
CA ARG A 409 -8.78 34.85 10.11
C ARG A 409 -8.64 35.13 11.61
N GLY A 410 -7.64 35.91 12.01
CA GLY A 410 -7.45 36.31 13.41
C GLY A 410 -7.02 35.19 14.36
N VAL A 411 -6.57 34.04 13.83
CA VAL A 411 -5.94 32.99 14.64
C VAL A 411 -4.71 33.53 15.37
N THR A 412 -4.60 33.23 16.66
CA THR A 412 -3.40 33.57 17.46
C THR A 412 -2.36 32.46 17.36
N LEU A 413 -1.16 32.81 16.92
CA LEU A 413 0.01 31.94 16.84
C LEU A 413 1.18 32.62 17.59
N ASP A 414 2.08 31.83 18.17
CA ASP A 414 3.33 32.35 18.75
C ASP A 414 4.54 31.53 18.28
N ASP A 415 5.74 31.92 18.72
CA ASP A 415 7.00 31.26 18.30
C ASP A 415 7.14 29.82 18.80
N ARG A 416 6.25 29.36 19.69
CA ARG A 416 6.24 27.98 20.19
C ARG A 416 5.31 27.10 19.37
N THR A 417 4.42 27.67 18.55
CA THR A 417 3.51 26.91 17.71
C THR A 417 4.30 26.17 16.63
N GLN A 418 4.19 24.84 16.60
CA GLN A 418 4.85 23.99 15.60
C GLN A 418 3.89 23.79 14.43
N ILE A 419 4.27 24.21 13.22
CA ILE A 419 3.48 24.08 11.99
C ILE A 419 4.40 23.58 10.87
N SER A 420 3.87 22.84 9.89
CA SER A 420 4.72 22.40 8.76
C SER A 420 5.18 23.59 7.91
N SER A 421 6.31 23.44 7.20
CA SER A 421 6.97 24.51 6.42
C SER A 421 6.06 25.19 5.38
N GLN A 422 5.06 24.47 4.87
CA GLN A 422 4.01 25.02 4.00
C GLN A 422 3.13 26.07 4.72
N TRP A 423 2.88 25.91 6.03
CA TRP A 423 2.02 26.78 6.84
C TRP A 423 2.78 27.94 7.49
N GLU A 424 4.09 27.80 7.74
CA GLU A 424 4.95 28.94 8.14
C GLU A 424 4.88 30.10 7.14
N ARG A 425 4.60 29.80 5.87
CA ARG A 425 4.53 30.78 4.76
C ARG A 425 3.16 31.47 4.66
N VAL A 426 2.08 30.76 4.98
CA VAL A 426 0.72 31.32 5.13
C VAL A 426 0.62 32.20 6.37
N ARG A 427 1.35 31.87 7.44
CA ARG A 427 1.47 32.69 8.66
C ARG A 427 1.79 34.15 8.30
N ASN A 428 2.79 34.39 7.46
CA ASN A 428 3.23 35.74 7.12
C ASN A 428 2.21 36.52 6.25
N ILE A 429 1.45 35.81 5.41
CA ILE A 429 0.44 36.42 4.51
C ILE A 429 -0.85 36.77 5.28
N VAL A 430 -1.25 35.93 6.26
CA VAL A 430 -2.51 36.10 7.00
C VAL A 430 -2.37 36.97 8.25
N THR A 431 -1.17 37.06 8.85
CA THR A 431 -0.97 37.80 10.12
C THR A 431 -0.45 39.23 9.96
N PHE A 432 0.22 39.58 8.86
CA PHE A 432 0.74 40.92 8.62
C PHE A 432 0.38 41.38 7.21
N GLY A 433 -0.64 42.22 7.09
CA GLY A 433 -1.01 42.85 5.83
C GLY A 433 0.00 43.89 5.36
N GLU A 434 1.23 43.49 5.05
CA GLU A 434 2.17 44.31 4.30
C GLU A 434 1.98 44.05 2.79
N PRO A 435 1.51 45.05 2.01
CA PRO A 435 1.53 44.98 0.56
C PRO A 435 2.97 44.80 0.05
N GLY A 436 3.17 43.93 -0.95
CA GLY A 436 4.48 43.80 -1.63
C GLY A 436 5.41 42.65 -1.17
N GLY A 437 4.89 41.61 -0.52
CA GLY A 437 5.69 40.43 -0.14
C GLY A 437 6.38 39.74 -1.33
N ASP A 438 7.62 39.25 -1.12
CA ASP A 438 8.37 38.45 -2.11
C ASP A 438 7.96 36.97 -2.04
N LEU A 439 7.23 36.53 -3.05
CA LEU A 439 6.66 35.19 -3.20
C LEU A 439 7.15 34.50 -4.50
N ARG A 440 8.28 34.94 -5.05
CA ARG A 440 8.82 34.40 -6.30
C ARG A 440 9.16 32.92 -6.15
N GLY A 441 8.72 32.11 -7.11
CA GLY A 441 8.94 30.66 -7.15
C GLY A 441 8.30 29.86 -6.01
N GLN A 442 7.45 30.47 -5.18
CA GLN A 442 6.84 29.79 -4.04
C GLN A 442 5.70 28.87 -4.47
N ASP A 443 5.51 27.76 -3.75
CA ASP A 443 4.37 26.88 -3.92
C ASP A 443 3.22 27.29 -2.99
N LEU A 444 2.15 27.80 -3.60
CA LEU A 444 0.90 28.27 -3.03
C LEU A 444 -0.30 27.48 -3.61
N SER A 445 -0.04 26.29 -4.17
CA SER A 445 -1.08 25.49 -4.79
C SER A 445 -2.17 25.10 -3.77
N ASN A 446 -3.43 25.17 -4.19
CA ASN A 446 -4.62 24.88 -3.38
C ASN A 446 -4.83 25.75 -2.13
N ALA A 447 -4.08 26.84 -1.96
CA ALA A 447 -4.27 27.77 -0.84
C ALA A 447 -5.63 28.48 -0.90
N ASP A 448 -6.21 28.80 0.26
CA ASP A 448 -7.37 29.71 0.36
C ASP A 448 -6.88 31.12 0.69
N LEU A 449 -6.91 31.98 -0.33
CA LEU A 449 -6.45 33.37 -0.36
C LEU A 449 -7.61 34.31 -0.74
N ASP A 450 -8.86 33.90 -0.49
CA ASP A 450 -10.03 34.74 -0.76
C ASP A 450 -9.92 36.09 -0.02
N GLY A 451 -10.11 37.18 -0.77
CA GLY A 451 -10.02 38.55 -0.25
C GLY A 451 -8.61 39.00 0.15
N ALA A 452 -7.57 38.22 -0.15
CA ALA A 452 -6.19 38.59 0.17
C ALA A 452 -5.79 39.89 -0.55
N ASN A 453 -5.04 40.75 0.14
CA ASN A 453 -4.42 41.92 -0.47
C ASN A 453 -2.97 41.61 -0.84
N LEU A 454 -2.76 41.29 -2.12
CA LEU A 454 -1.48 40.98 -2.76
C LEU A 454 -1.02 42.11 -3.69
N ASP A 455 -1.49 43.34 -3.46
CA ASP A 455 -1.10 44.51 -4.25
C ASP A 455 0.43 44.67 -4.24
N GLY A 456 1.03 44.78 -5.43
CA GLY A 456 2.47 44.91 -5.63
C GLY A 456 3.32 43.68 -5.26
N ALA A 457 2.72 42.53 -4.95
CA ALA A 457 3.47 41.32 -4.56
C ALA A 457 4.34 40.77 -5.69
N PHE A 458 5.52 40.24 -5.35
CA PHE A 458 6.40 39.58 -6.32
C PHE A 458 6.05 38.09 -6.44
N LEU A 459 5.30 37.68 -7.46
CA LEU A 459 4.80 36.31 -7.69
C LEU A 459 5.43 35.62 -8.91
N ASP A 460 6.57 36.11 -9.42
CA ASP A 460 7.23 35.54 -10.59
C ASP A 460 7.60 34.07 -10.36
N GLY A 461 7.10 33.18 -11.23
CA GLY A 461 7.27 31.73 -11.13
C GLY A 461 6.55 31.05 -9.97
N ALA A 462 5.68 31.75 -9.22
CA ALA A 462 4.93 31.14 -8.13
C ALA A 462 3.93 30.09 -8.64
N ASN A 463 3.79 28.98 -7.92
CA ASN A 463 2.77 27.97 -8.19
C ASN A 463 1.49 28.29 -7.41
N LEU A 464 0.48 28.81 -8.07
CA LEU A 464 -0.84 29.13 -7.51
C LEU A 464 -1.91 28.10 -7.91
N ARG A 465 -1.51 26.97 -8.48
CA ARG A 465 -2.42 26.00 -9.08
C ARG A 465 -3.54 25.58 -8.14
N GLY A 466 -4.79 25.69 -8.58
CA GLY A 466 -5.97 25.27 -7.81
C GLY A 466 -6.29 26.11 -6.57
N SER A 467 -5.57 27.22 -6.35
CA SER A 467 -5.83 28.12 -5.21
C SER A 467 -7.16 28.88 -5.36
N ARG A 468 -7.68 29.40 -4.24
CA ARG A 468 -8.85 30.28 -4.19
C ARG A 468 -8.39 31.72 -3.94
N LEU A 469 -8.67 32.62 -4.87
CA LEU A 469 -8.30 34.03 -4.84
C LEU A 469 -9.54 34.91 -5.10
N ARG A 470 -10.72 34.48 -4.66
CA ARG A 470 -11.96 35.22 -4.93
C ARG A 470 -11.92 36.58 -4.26
N ASN A 471 -12.25 37.63 -5.00
CA ASN A 471 -12.18 39.02 -4.53
C ASN A 471 -10.79 39.44 -4.00
N ALA A 472 -9.72 38.71 -4.32
CA ALA A 472 -8.36 39.09 -3.93
C ALA A 472 -7.90 40.30 -4.75
N ASN A 473 -7.11 41.17 -4.13
CA ASN A 473 -6.47 42.30 -4.79
C ASN A 473 -5.03 41.94 -5.18
N LEU A 474 -4.79 41.60 -6.45
CA LEU A 474 -3.47 41.39 -7.05
C LEU A 474 -3.04 42.57 -7.94
N SER A 475 -3.57 43.76 -7.69
CA SER A 475 -3.19 44.95 -8.45
C SER A 475 -1.67 45.13 -8.44
N ASN A 476 -1.08 45.47 -9.58
CA ASN A 476 0.38 45.66 -9.72
C ASN A 476 1.28 44.49 -9.27
N ALA A 477 0.73 43.29 -9.02
CA ALA A 477 1.54 42.13 -8.68
C ALA A 477 2.33 41.64 -9.91
N THR A 478 3.57 41.19 -9.71
CA THR A 478 4.39 40.63 -10.80
C THR A 478 4.13 39.12 -10.91
N LEU A 479 3.36 38.67 -11.90
CA LEU A 479 3.02 37.26 -12.14
C LEU A 479 3.72 36.60 -13.36
N PRO A 480 4.86 37.07 -13.92
CA PRO A 480 5.48 36.32 -15.01
C PRO A 480 5.75 34.87 -14.63
N ARG A 481 5.55 33.92 -15.55
CA ARG A 481 5.75 32.47 -15.33
C ARG A 481 4.98 31.84 -14.16
N ALA A 482 4.07 32.57 -13.51
CA ALA A 482 3.27 32.01 -12.42
C ALA A 482 2.32 30.92 -12.96
N ASP A 483 2.16 29.83 -12.21
CA ASP A 483 1.16 28.81 -12.53
C ASP A 483 -0.17 29.16 -11.87
N LEU A 484 -1.05 29.82 -12.61
CA LEU A 484 -2.42 30.14 -12.19
C LEU A 484 -3.42 29.07 -12.64
N SER A 485 -2.97 27.90 -13.07
CA SER A 485 -3.90 26.90 -13.61
C SER A 485 -4.92 26.44 -12.57
N GLU A 486 -6.17 26.23 -12.97
CA GLU A 486 -7.27 25.81 -12.08
C GLU A 486 -7.61 26.79 -10.92
N THR A 487 -6.96 27.95 -10.86
CA THR A 487 -7.16 28.94 -9.80
C THR A 487 -8.54 29.59 -9.89
N ASP A 488 -9.19 29.84 -8.77
CA ASP A 488 -10.46 30.59 -8.70
C ASP A 488 -10.20 32.08 -8.49
N LEU A 489 -10.26 32.87 -9.57
CA LEU A 489 -10.04 34.32 -9.61
C LEU A 489 -11.35 35.12 -9.70
N THR A 490 -12.49 34.51 -9.32
CA THR A 490 -13.81 35.17 -9.38
C THR A 490 -13.79 36.48 -8.58
N GLY A 491 -14.07 37.62 -9.22
CA GLY A 491 -14.02 38.94 -8.56
C GLY A 491 -12.64 39.47 -8.18
N ALA A 492 -11.55 38.77 -8.51
CA ALA A 492 -10.19 39.24 -8.25
C ALA A 492 -9.82 40.46 -9.10
N ILE A 493 -8.89 41.27 -8.62
CA ILE A 493 -8.34 42.44 -9.32
C ILE A 493 -6.89 42.15 -9.71
N LEU A 494 -6.58 42.09 -11.00
CA LEU A 494 -5.26 41.79 -11.57
C LEU A 494 -4.74 42.94 -12.47
N LEU A 495 -5.29 44.15 -12.30
CA LEU A 495 -4.92 45.32 -13.10
C LEU A 495 -3.48 45.74 -12.80
N SER A 496 -2.71 46.06 -13.84
CA SER A 496 -1.30 46.45 -13.71
C SER A 496 -0.93 47.47 -14.78
N ASP A 497 -0.09 48.44 -14.40
CA ASP A 497 0.51 49.37 -15.36
C ASP A 497 1.62 48.72 -16.21
N ASP A 498 2.19 47.58 -15.75
CA ASP A 498 3.13 46.79 -16.55
C ASP A 498 2.38 45.83 -17.49
N PRO A 499 2.45 46.03 -18.83
CA PRO A 499 1.80 45.15 -19.81
C PRO A 499 2.42 43.74 -19.88
N ARG A 500 3.49 43.47 -19.12
CA ARG A 500 4.17 42.19 -19.02
C ARG A 500 3.89 41.43 -17.71
N ASN A 501 3.01 41.95 -16.86
CA ASN A 501 2.71 41.37 -15.54
C ASN A 501 2.33 39.88 -15.58
N LEU A 502 1.73 39.38 -16.66
CA LEU A 502 1.33 37.98 -16.85
C LEU A 502 2.09 37.27 -17.98
N CYS A 503 3.24 37.80 -18.42
CA CYS A 503 4.06 37.12 -19.44
C CYS A 503 4.38 35.68 -19.03
N TRP A 504 4.05 34.72 -19.90
CA TRP A 504 4.22 33.28 -19.70
C TRP A 504 3.50 32.68 -18.48
N ALA A 505 2.54 33.40 -17.88
CA ALA A 505 1.72 32.85 -16.81
C ALA A 505 0.74 31.80 -17.36
N ASN A 506 0.61 30.67 -16.67
CA ASN A 506 -0.31 29.60 -17.07
C ASN A 506 -1.72 29.88 -16.58
N LEU A 507 -2.62 30.29 -17.50
CA LEU A 507 -4.00 30.65 -17.19
C LEU A 507 -5.02 29.53 -17.48
N ARG A 508 -4.55 28.31 -17.77
CA ARG A 508 -5.44 27.20 -18.15
C ARG A 508 -6.31 26.71 -17.00
N ALA A 509 -7.56 26.42 -17.28
CA ALA A 509 -8.62 26.08 -16.35
C ALA A 509 -8.86 27.08 -15.20
N ALA A 510 -8.22 28.26 -15.21
CA ALA A 510 -8.49 29.29 -14.22
C ALA A 510 -9.94 29.77 -14.35
N LYS A 511 -10.64 29.94 -13.24
CA LYS A 511 -12.02 30.45 -13.21
C LYS A 511 -11.97 31.96 -13.10
N VAL A 512 -12.51 32.63 -14.11
CA VAL A 512 -12.75 34.08 -14.10
C VAL A 512 -14.21 34.32 -14.45
N ASP A 513 -14.77 35.42 -13.97
CA ASP A 513 -16.13 35.84 -14.30
C ASP A 513 -16.14 37.27 -14.87
N ASP A 514 -17.31 37.89 -14.92
CA ASP A 514 -17.45 39.29 -15.35
C ASP A 514 -17.05 40.29 -14.28
N SER A 515 -16.89 39.86 -13.03
CA SER A 515 -16.41 40.69 -11.93
C SER A 515 -14.88 40.68 -11.79
N THR A 516 -14.20 39.67 -12.33
CA THR A 516 -12.73 39.63 -12.42
C THR A 516 -12.20 40.79 -13.27
N GLN A 517 -11.41 41.67 -12.67
CA GLN A 517 -10.78 42.80 -13.35
C GLN A 517 -9.38 42.41 -13.83
N VAL A 518 -9.19 42.32 -15.15
CA VAL A 518 -7.92 41.95 -15.78
C VAL A 518 -7.79 42.69 -17.11
N ASP A 519 -6.56 43.04 -17.50
CA ASP A 519 -6.29 43.71 -18.77
C ASP A 519 -6.89 42.96 -19.96
N SER A 520 -7.35 43.71 -20.96
CA SER A 520 -8.02 43.17 -22.15
C SER A 520 -7.16 42.15 -22.89
N LYS A 521 -5.84 42.38 -22.94
CA LYS A 521 -4.84 41.44 -23.48
C LYS A 521 -4.90 40.08 -22.78
N TRP A 522 -4.77 40.06 -21.45
CA TRP A 522 -4.73 38.81 -20.70
C TRP A 522 -6.09 38.13 -20.60
N ARG A 523 -7.18 38.91 -20.66
CA ARG A 523 -8.54 38.35 -20.83
C ARG A 523 -8.69 37.63 -22.17
N LEU A 524 -8.08 38.16 -23.25
CA LEU A 524 -8.05 37.49 -24.55
C LEU A 524 -7.21 36.22 -24.51
N VAL A 525 -6.01 36.25 -23.91
CA VAL A 525 -5.15 35.06 -23.72
C VAL A 525 -5.89 33.98 -22.93
N TRP A 526 -6.54 34.33 -21.82
CA TRP A 526 -7.35 33.41 -21.03
C TRP A 526 -8.46 32.76 -21.87
N LYS A 527 -9.16 33.53 -22.71
CA LYS A 527 -10.19 32.99 -23.61
C LYS A 527 -9.61 31.98 -24.59
N ILE A 528 -8.49 32.31 -25.23
CA ILE A 528 -7.83 31.43 -26.21
C ILE A 528 -7.49 30.07 -25.58
N VAL A 529 -6.86 30.06 -24.40
CA VAL A 529 -6.37 28.82 -23.78
C VAL A 529 -7.45 28.00 -23.06
N ASN A 530 -8.60 28.58 -22.75
CA ASN A 530 -9.69 27.91 -22.01
C ASN A 530 -10.92 27.57 -22.83
N GLN A 531 -11.24 28.41 -23.82
CA GLN A 531 -12.46 28.29 -24.61
C GLN A 531 -12.16 27.88 -26.07
N GLY A 532 -10.87 27.85 -26.44
CA GLY A 532 -10.44 27.65 -27.82
C GLY A 532 -10.64 28.91 -28.66
N ALA A 533 -9.90 28.99 -29.76
CA ALA A 533 -10.01 30.07 -30.73
C ALA A 533 -9.92 29.50 -32.16
N ALA A 534 -10.74 28.48 -32.46
CA ALA A 534 -10.88 27.96 -33.81
C ALA A 534 -11.83 28.84 -34.66
N GLY A 535 -11.31 29.47 -35.71
CA GLY A 535 -12.06 30.36 -36.61
C GLY A 535 -12.41 31.82 -36.19
N PRO A 536 -12.04 32.38 -35.02
CA PRO A 536 -12.29 33.79 -34.69
C PRO A 536 -11.31 34.75 -35.39
N ASP A 537 -11.69 36.03 -35.43
CA ASP A 537 -10.85 37.13 -35.88
C ASP A 537 -9.97 37.65 -34.74
N LEU A 538 -8.67 37.37 -34.84
CA LEU A 538 -7.60 37.83 -33.95
C LEU A 538 -6.67 38.82 -34.64
N SER A 539 -7.09 39.41 -35.76
CA SER A 539 -6.25 40.32 -36.55
C SER A 539 -5.76 41.51 -35.72
N GLY A 540 -4.47 41.83 -35.85
CA GLY A 540 -3.82 42.92 -35.11
C GLY A 540 -3.73 42.75 -33.59
N SER A 541 -4.09 41.59 -33.02
CA SER A 541 -4.07 41.37 -31.58
C SER A 541 -2.64 41.39 -31.01
N ASP A 542 -2.46 41.95 -29.83
CA ASP A 542 -1.21 41.83 -29.07
C ASP A 542 -1.22 40.59 -28.16
N LEU A 543 -0.49 39.57 -28.57
CA LEU A 543 -0.29 38.29 -27.88
C LEU A 543 1.19 38.07 -27.51
N ALA A 544 2.01 39.13 -27.53
CA ALA A 544 3.41 39.02 -27.16
C ALA A 544 3.56 38.48 -25.73
N CYS A 545 4.55 37.61 -25.54
CA CYS A 545 4.87 36.86 -24.31
C CYS A 545 3.75 36.01 -23.70
N ALA A 546 2.65 35.76 -24.41
CA ALA A 546 1.58 34.90 -23.91
C ALA A 546 2.00 33.42 -23.84
N ASP A 547 1.53 32.69 -22.81
CA ASP A 547 1.54 31.23 -22.84
C ASP A 547 0.30 30.74 -23.61
N LEU A 548 0.53 30.28 -24.84
CA LEU A 548 -0.46 29.71 -25.76
C LEU A 548 -0.13 28.25 -26.07
N ASN A 549 0.58 27.57 -25.16
CA ASN A 549 0.92 26.16 -25.33
C ASN A 549 -0.35 25.37 -25.60
N GLY A 550 -0.30 24.41 -26.51
CA GLY A 550 -1.42 23.53 -26.86
C GLY A 550 -2.73 24.22 -27.26
N ALA A 551 -2.73 25.53 -27.51
CA ALA A 551 -3.93 26.27 -27.86
C ALA A 551 -4.43 25.82 -29.24
N ASP A 552 -5.75 25.72 -29.39
CA ASP A 552 -6.38 25.49 -30.69
C ASP A 552 -6.70 26.83 -31.36
N LEU A 553 -5.88 27.17 -32.35
CA LEU A 553 -5.96 28.37 -33.19
C LEU A 553 -6.26 28.00 -34.65
N SER A 554 -6.82 26.81 -34.90
CA SER A 554 -7.09 26.35 -36.26
C SER A 554 -8.08 27.25 -36.98
N GLY A 555 -7.76 27.62 -38.23
CA GLY A 555 -8.57 28.52 -39.05
C GLY A 555 -8.68 29.96 -38.53
N ALA A 556 -7.98 30.34 -37.45
CA ALA A 556 -8.05 31.69 -36.90
C ALA A 556 -7.45 32.73 -37.86
N ASN A 557 -8.04 33.93 -37.90
CA ASN A 557 -7.43 35.06 -38.60
C ASN A 557 -6.45 35.79 -37.66
N LEU A 558 -5.15 35.55 -37.82
CA LEU A 558 -4.06 36.17 -37.07
C LEU A 558 -3.34 37.25 -37.88
N THR A 559 -4.00 37.81 -38.91
CA THR A 559 -3.38 38.80 -39.80
C THR A 559 -2.84 39.99 -38.99
N GLY A 560 -1.54 40.26 -39.10
CA GLY A 560 -0.88 41.36 -38.39
C GLY A 560 -0.79 41.19 -36.86
N ALA A 561 -1.10 40.01 -36.30
CA ALA A 561 -1.01 39.78 -34.86
C ALA A 561 0.44 39.81 -34.37
N ASN A 562 0.65 40.35 -33.16
CA ASN A 562 1.94 40.37 -32.49
C ASN A 562 2.06 39.16 -31.54
N LEU A 563 2.90 38.18 -31.88
CA LEU A 563 3.15 36.95 -31.14
C LEU A 563 4.60 36.89 -30.61
N VAL A 564 5.30 38.02 -30.54
CA VAL A 564 6.72 38.08 -30.16
C VAL A 564 6.95 37.44 -28.80
N GLY A 565 7.89 36.50 -28.72
CA GLY A 565 8.26 35.81 -27.47
C GLY A 565 7.16 34.96 -26.83
N SER A 566 6.04 34.71 -27.53
CA SER A 566 4.96 33.85 -27.03
C SER A 566 5.35 32.38 -27.06
N SER A 567 4.76 31.58 -26.18
CA SER A 567 4.93 30.12 -26.18
C SER A 567 3.79 29.47 -26.94
N LEU A 568 4.05 28.92 -28.12
CA LEU A 568 3.07 28.23 -28.99
C LEU A 568 3.40 26.74 -29.09
N ARG A 569 4.05 26.16 -28.07
CA ARG A 569 4.46 24.76 -28.11
C ARG A 569 3.25 23.88 -28.30
N ARG A 570 3.27 23.00 -29.29
CA ARG A 570 2.18 22.06 -29.63
C ARG A 570 0.84 22.76 -29.93
N ALA A 571 0.83 24.06 -30.21
CA ALA A 571 -0.38 24.77 -30.62
C ALA A 571 -0.82 24.34 -32.03
N ASN A 572 -2.13 24.36 -32.26
CA ASN A 572 -2.73 24.00 -33.54
C ASN A 572 -3.04 25.25 -34.36
N LEU A 573 -2.25 25.55 -35.39
CA LEU A 573 -2.46 26.68 -36.32
C LEU A 573 -2.82 26.19 -37.73
N ARG A 574 -3.38 24.98 -37.84
CA ARG A 574 -3.83 24.47 -39.14
C ARG A 574 -4.84 25.42 -39.78
N ASP A 575 -4.67 25.70 -41.06
CA ASP A 575 -5.52 26.62 -41.85
C ASP A 575 -5.62 28.06 -41.34
N ALA A 576 -4.81 28.47 -40.34
CA ALA A 576 -4.83 29.84 -39.80
C ALA A 576 -4.24 30.86 -40.78
N ASP A 577 -4.70 32.11 -40.73
CA ASP A 577 -4.15 33.21 -41.54
C ASP A 577 -3.11 34.00 -40.74
N LEU A 578 -1.82 33.80 -41.03
CA LEU A 578 -0.67 34.44 -40.39
C LEU A 578 -0.08 35.57 -41.24
N THR A 579 -0.80 36.07 -42.24
CA THR A 579 -0.35 37.16 -43.11
C THR A 579 0.10 38.36 -42.27
N ALA A 580 1.31 38.88 -42.49
CA ALA A 580 1.89 39.99 -41.72
C ALA A 580 2.04 39.78 -40.18
N ALA A 581 1.79 38.58 -39.65
CA ALA A 581 1.97 38.30 -38.22
C ALA A 581 3.45 38.33 -37.80
N ILE A 582 3.72 38.65 -36.53
CA ILE A 582 5.08 38.76 -35.97
C ILE A 582 5.30 37.66 -34.92
N LEU A 583 6.04 36.61 -35.28
CA LEU A 583 6.36 35.45 -34.43
C LEU A 583 7.86 35.39 -34.06
N LEU A 584 8.53 36.54 -34.02
CA LEU A 584 9.95 36.60 -33.64
C LEU A 584 10.11 36.14 -32.19
N GLU A 585 11.13 35.32 -31.92
CA GLU A 585 11.41 34.74 -30.59
C GLU A 585 10.28 33.88 -30.00
N ALA A 586 9.21 33.60 -30.76
CA ALA A 586 8.17 32.71 -30.31
C ALA A 586 8.67 31.26 -30.27
N ASP A 587 8.22 30.51 -29.27
CA ASP A 587 8.51 29.09 -29.17
C ASP A 587 7.50 28.29 -29.98
N LEU A 588 7.93 27.82 -31.14
CA LEU A 588 7.09 27.12 -32.12
C LEU A 588 7.33 25.60 -32.10
N THR A 589 7.92 25.07 -31.02
CA THR A 589 8.18 23.63 -30.85
C THR A 589 6.90 22.81 -31.09
N GLN A 590 6.94 21.87 -32.03
CA GLN A 590 5.84 20.96 -32.36
C GLN A 590 4.53 21.66 -32.78
N ILE A 591 4.61 22.89 -33.28
CA ILE A 591 3.45 23.64 -33.79
C ILE A 591 2.88 22.99 -35.06
N ALA A 592 1.56 22.90 -35.18
CA ALA A 592 0.93 22.42 -36.40
C ALA A 592 0.63 23.58 -37.36
N LEU A 593 1.27 23.60 -38.53
CA LEU A 593 1.17 24.68 -39.52
C LEU A 593 0.52 24.24 -40.85
N GLN A 594 0.01 23.01 -40.94
CA GLN A 594 -0.58 22.47 -42.17
C GLN A 594 -1.72 23.38 -42.67
N GLY A 595 -1.62 23.87 -43.91
CA GLY A 595 -2.64 24.73 -44.51
C GLY A 595 -2.64 26.19 -44.06
N ALA A 596 -1.77 26.58 -43.11
CA ALA A 596 -1.67 27.97 -42.66
C ALA A 596 -1.25 28.90 -43.81
N LYS A 597 -1.82 30.10 -43.86
CA LYS A 597 -1.48 31.13 -44.86
C LYS A 597 -0.39 32.05 -44.31
N MET A 598 0.70 32.18 -45.06
CA MET A 598 1.77 33.13 -44.78
C MET A 598 2.25 33.78 -46.08
N ASP A 599 2.76 35.00 -45.99
CA ASP A 599 3.32 35.74 -47.12
C ASP A 599 4.72 36.28 -46.81
N GLY A 600 5.29 37.09 -47.70
CA GLY A 600 6.61 37.70 -47.49
C GLY A 600 6.69 38.68 -46.32
N SER A 601 5.54 39.11 -45.78
CA SER A 601 5.47 40.05 -44.66
C SER A 601 5.37 39.37 -43.29
N THR A 602 4.99 38.09 -43.23
CA THR A 602 4.99 37.31 -41.99
C THR A 602 6.42 37.16 -41.44
N GLN A 603 6.67 37.70 -40.25
CA GLN A 603 7.97 37.65 -39.58
C GLN A 603 8.05 36.41 -38.70
N ILE A 604 8.79 35.40 -39.15
CA ILE A 604 8.97 34.13 -38.45
C ILE A 604 10.44 33.69 -38.58
N GLY A 605 10.94 32.92 -37.63
CA GLY A 605 12.30 32.40 -37.70
C GLY A 605 12.53 31.56 -38.98
N PRO A 606 13.75 31.57 -39.56
CA PRO A 606 14.04 30.91 -40.83
C PRO A 606 13.79 29.39 -40.80
N LYS A 607 14.04 28.74 -39.66
CA LYS A 607 13.69 27.34 -39.41
C LYS A 607 12.20 27.07 -39.58
N TRP A 608 11.36 27.85 -38.90
CA TRP A 608 9.92 27.65 -38.89
C TRP A 608 9.26 28.10 -40.21
N ARG A 609 9.87 29.07 -40.91
CA ARG A 609 9.55 29.38 -42.31
C ARG A 609 9.72 28.14 -43.20
N LEU A 610 10.86 27.44 -43.07
CA LEU A 610 11.13 26.22 -43.82
C LEU A 610 10.15 25.09 -43.45
N VAL A 611 9.85 24.90 -42.17
CA VAL A 611 8.83 23.92 -41.70
C VAL A 611 7.48 24.19 -42.33
N TRP A 612 7.00 25.45 -42.30
CA TRP A 612 5.75 25.84 -42.95
C TRP A 612 5.77 25.54 -44.45
N GLU A 613 6.87 25.85 -45.14
CA GLU A 613 7.05 25.56 -46.55
C GLU A 613 6.96 24.06 -46.86
N ILE A 614 7.56 23.20 -46.02
CA ILE A 614 7.50 21.74 -46.17
C ILE A 614 6.05 21.26 -46.05
N VAL A 615 5.36 21.63 -44.98
CA VAL A 615 4.02 21.10 -44.67
C VAL A 615 2.90 21.72 -45.50
N SER A 616 3.12 22.89 -46.10
CA SER A 616 2.09 23.62 -46.86
C SER A 616 2.29 23.60 -48.38
N GLN A 617 3.51 23.40 -48.87
CA GLN A 617 3.82 23.44 -50.31
C GLN A 617 4.28 22.11 -50.90
N GLN A 618 4.29 21.01 -50.11
CA GLN A 618 4.60 19.64 -50.56
C GLN A 618 5.89 19.58 -51.40
N LYS A 619 7.03 19.79 -50.72
CA LYS A 619 8.36 20.02 -51.31
C LYS A 619 9.05 18.73 -51.80
N GLN A 620 8.46 18.03 -52.76
CA GLN A 620 9.10 16.90 -53.45
C GLN A 620 10.44 17.32 -54.10
N GLY A 621 11.47 16.48 -54.03
CA GLY A 621 12.78 16.72 -54.63
C GLY A 621 13.58 17.89 -54.04
N SER A 622 13.17 18.39 -52.87
CA SER A 622 13.80 19.57 -52.26
C SER A 622 15.18 19.28 -51.69
N ASN A 623 16.06 20.29 -51.73
CA ASN A 623 17.37 20.22 -51.09
C ASN A 623 17.29 20.77 -49.65
N LEU A 624 17.28 19.87 -48.67
CA LEU A 624 17.20 20.11 -47.23
C LEU A 624 18.48 19.67 -46.51
N GLN A 625 19.61 19.62 -47.23
CA GLN A 625 20.89 19.22 -46.66
C GLN A 625 21.28 20.12 -45.47
N ASN A 626 21.64 19.50 -44.35
CA ASN A 626 21.98 20.18 -43.08
C ASN A 626 20.89 21.11 -42.53
N ALA A 627 19.63 20.96 -42.96
CA ALA A 627 18.53 21.76 -42.43
C ALA A 627 18.29 21.44 -40.94
N ASP A 628 18.05 22.46 -40.12
CA ASP A 628 17.56 22.26 -38.76
C ASP A 628 16.04 22.18 -38.77
N LEU A 629 15.51 20.98 -38.58
CA LEU A 629 14.10 20.62 -38.47
C LEU A 629 13.79 19.98 -37.11
N SER A 630 14.69 20.14 -36.13
CA SER A 630 14.48 19.56 -34.79
C SER A 630 13.22 20.11 -34.13
N GLN A 631 12.49 19.26 -33.42
CA GLN A 631 11.24 19.60 -32.74
C GLN A 631 10.13 20.11 -33.67
N ALA A 632 10.25 19.94 -34.98
CA ALA A 632 9.23 20.36 -35.94
C ALA A 632 8.09 19.33 -36.04
N ASN A 633 6.86 19.79 -36.23
CA ASN A 633 5.78 18.94 -36.67
C ASN A 633 5.75 18.91 -38.20
N LEU A 634 6.19 17.81 -38.77
CA LEU A 634 6.21 17.55 -40.22
C LEU A 634 5.18 16.48 -40.61
N ALA A 635 4.25 16.14 -39.72
CA ALA A 635 3.29 15.08 -39.96
C ALA A 635 2.53 15.30 -41.28
N ASP A 636 2.35 14.21 -42.02
CA ASP A 636 1.71 14.15 -43.35
C ASP A 636 2.45 14.89 -44.49
N ALA A 637 3.70 15.32 -44.29
CA ALA A 637 4.48 15.94 -45.37
C ALA A 637 4.94 14.93 -46.43
N ASP A 638 4.90 15.34 -47.71
CA ASP A 638 5.51 14.60 -48.81
C ASP A 638 6.91 15.13 -49.10
N LEU A 639 7.92 14.31 -48.75
CA LEU A 639 9.33 14.56 -48.94
C LEU A 639 9.95 13.54 -49.92
N THR A 640 9.14 13.04 -50.86
CA THR A 640 9.60 12.15 -51.95
C THR A 640 10.81 12.78 -52.66
N ASP A 641 11.87 11.99 -52.88
CA ASP A 641 13.14 12.37 -53.53
C ASP A 641 13.91 13.54 -52.87
N ALA A 642 13.57 13.96 -51.65
CA ALA A 642 14.24 15.06 -50.97
C ALA A 642 15.69 14.71 -50.55
N ASN A 643 16.60 15.68 -50.61
CA ASN A 643 17.96 15.54 -50.09
C ASN A 643 18.04 16.08 -48.64
N LEU A 644 18.12 15.20 -47.66
CA LEU A 644 18.15 15.46 -46.22
C LEU A 644 19.51 15.09 -45.60
N ILE A 645 20.58 14.98 -46.39
CA ILE A 645 21.91 14.61 -45.88
C ILE A 645 22.30 15.55 -44.72
N GLY A 646 22.64 14.98 -43.56
CA GLY A 646 23.06 15.76 -42.39
C GLY A 646 21.97 16.61 -41.74
N ALA A 647 20.70 16.50 -42.14
CA ALA A 647 19.61 17.27 -41.54
C ALA A 647 19.41 16.90 -40.07
N ASN A 648 19.12 17.89 -39.22
CA ASN A 648 18.76 17.66 -37.82
C ASN A 648 17.24 17.53 -37.70
N LEU A 649 16.76 16.32 -37.45
CA LEU A 649 15.34 15.96 -37.25
C LEU A 649 15.08 15.58 -35.77
N THR A 650 15.94 16.01 -34.85
CA THR A 650 15.85 15.58 -33.44
C THR A 650 14.51 15.97 -32.83
N GLY A 651 13.74 15.00 -32.33
CA GLY A 651 12.46 15.21 -31.67
C GLY A 651 11.35 15.73 -32.59
N SER A 652 11.49 15.64 -33.92
CA SER A 652 10.45 16.06 -34.86
C SER A 652 9.33 15.01 -34.95
N ASP A 653 8.10 15.46 -35.19
CA ASP A 653 7.00 14.56 -35.55
C ASP A 653 7.03 14.31 -37.07
N LEU A 654 7.42 13.10 -37.47
CA LEU A 654 7.50 12.64 -38.86
C LEU A 654 6.37 11.66 -39.20
N SER A 655 5.30 11.64 -38.39
CA SER A 655 4.22 10.68 -38.57
C SER A 655 3.61 10.80 -39.97
N ARG A 656 3.50 9.69 -40.68
CA ARG A 656 2.94 9.58 -42.04
C ARG A 656 3.66 10.44 -43.09
N VAL A 657 4.91 10.83 -42.81
CA VAL A 657 5.76 11.49 -43.82
C VAL A 657 6.11 10.50 -44.92
N ASN A 658 6.12 10.95 -46.17
CA ASN A 658 6.59 10.14 -47.29
C ASN A 658 8.05 10.48 -47.64
N PHE A 659 8.97 9.56 -47.35
CA PHE A 659 10.39 9.67 -47.67
C PHE A 659 10.80 8.83 -48.90
N SER A 660 9.86 8.36 -49.71
CA SER A 660 10.16 7.54 -50.89
C SER A 660 11.26 8.17 -51.77
N GLY A 661 12.39 7.50 -51.94
CA GLY A 661 13.52 8.01 -52.75
C GLY A 661 14.35 9.13 -52.12
N ALA A 662 14.03 9.58 -50.91
CA ALA A 662 14.79 10.62 -50.21
C ALA A 662 16.17 10.13 -49.76
N ASN A 663 17.10 11.06 -49.53
CA ASN A 663 18.42 10.78 -48.98
C ASN A 663 18.62 11.41 -47.61
N LEU A 664 18.54 10.62 -46.56
CA LEU A 664 18.73 11.00 -45.16
C LEU A 664 20.10 10.54 -44.61
N SER A 665 21.10 10.29 -45.46
CA SER A 665 22.42 9.85 -44.99
C SER A 665 23.03 10.87 -44.03
N GLY A 666 23.45 10.45 -42.83
CA GLY A 666 23.95 11.33 -41.79
C GLY A 666 22.91 12.24 -41.12
N ALA A 667 21.61 12.09 -41.40
CA ALA A 667 20.58 12.84 -40.70
C ALA A 667 20.42 12.37 -39.24
N ASP A 668 20.11 13.30 -38.34
CA ASP A 668 19.88 13.00 -36.92
C ASP A 668 18.37 12.86 -36.65
N LEU A 669 17.87 11.63 -36.59
CA LEU A 669 16.46 11.32 -36.25
C LEU A 669 16.27 11.00 -34.77
N THR A 670 17.19 11.40 -33.90
CA THR A 670 17.09 11.17 -32.45
C THR A 670 15.73 11.63 -31.91
N GLN A 671 15.00 10.75 -31.20
CA GLN A 671 13.67 11.06 -30.64
C GLN A 671 12.59 11.48 -31.67
N ALA A 672 12.82 11.33 -32.97
CA ALA A 672 11.81 11.65 -33.97
C ALA A 672 10.67 10.61 -33.97
N VAL A 673 9.41 11.06 -34.08
CA VAL A 673 8.23 10.18 -34.15
C VAL A 673 8.05 9.70 -35.59
N LEU A 674 8.08 8.39 -35.83
CA LEU A 674 8.08 7.80 -37.18
C LEU A 674 6.79 7.02 -37.53
N ASP A 675 5.71 7.18 -36.78
CA ASP A 675 4.49 6.38 -36.95
C ASP A 675 3.87 6.53 -38.36
N GLY A 676 3.67 5.41 -39.07
CA GLY A 676 3.11 5.40 -40.42
C GLY A 676 4.00 6.06 -41.49
N THR A 677 5.26 6.39 -41.20
CA THR A 677 6.20 6.97 -42.15
C THR A 677 6.46 6.01 -43.31
N VAL A 678 6.44 6.53 -44.54
CA VAL A 678 6.63 5.73 -45.75
C VAL A 678 8.08 5.79 -46.20
N PHE A 679 8.74 4.64 -46.18
CA PHE A 679 10.05 4.41 -46.79
C PHE A 679 9.90 3.41 -47.94
N ASN A 680 10.76 3.52 -48.95
CA ASN A 680 10.84 2.54 -50.02
C ASN A 680 12.30 2.08 -50.23
N VAL A 681 12.48 1.08 -51.11
CA VAL A 681 13.80 0.50 -51.40
C VAL A 681 14.83 1.49 -51.97
N THR A 682 14.39 2.66 -52.43
CA THR A 682 15.27 3.70 -52.97
C THR A 682 15.60 4.79 -51.96
N THR A 683 15.06 4.71 -50.74
CA THR A 683 15.34 5.68 -49.67
C THR A 683 16.71 5.39 -49.06
N GLN A 684 17.58 6.40 -48.98
CA GLN A 684 18.93 6.27 -48.42
C GLN A 684 18.89 6.72 -46.96
N VAL A 685 19.23 5.82 -46.04
CA VAL A 685 19.33 6.05 -44.59
C VAL A 685 20.56 5.31 -44.06
N ASP A 686 21.16 5.82 -42.98
CA ASP A 686 22.26 5.12 -42.30
C ASP A 686 21.79 3.78 -41.70
N ASP A 687 22.73 2.86 -41.45
CA ASP A 687 22.42 1.50 -41.01
C ASP A 687 21.57 1.48 -39.72
N LYS A 688 21.91 2.35 -38.75
CA LYS A 688 21.13 2.59 -37.53
C LYS A 688 19.66 2.90 -37.81
N TRP A 689 19.40 3.89 -38.65
CA TRP A 689 18.04 4.33 -38.94
C TRP A 689 17.30 3.35 -39.85
N ARG A 690 18.02 2.57 -40.66
CA ARG A 690 17.43 1.47 -41.43
C ARG A 690 16.81 0.41 -40.52
N GLU A 691 17.50 0.06 -39.45
CA GLU A 691 17.00 -0.90 -38.45
C GLU A 691 15.80 -0.34 -37.70
N VAL A 692 15.84 0.92 -37.26
CA VAL A 692 14.67 1.62 -36.68
C VAL A 692 13.50 1.58 -37.66
N CYS A 693 13.68 1.98 -38.92
CA CYS A 693 12.59 1.95 -39.92
C CYS A 693 12.03 0.54 -40.13
N ASN A 694 12.87 -0.49 -40.13
CA ASN A 694 12.41 -1.87 -40.25
C ASN A 694 11.50 -2.27 -39.07
N ILE A 695 11.80 -1.80 -37.85
CA ILE A 695 10.99 -2.03 -36.66
C ILE A 695 9.64 -1.32 -36.76
N VAL A 696 9.60 -0.06 -37.22
CA VAL A 696 8.37 0.75 -37.22
C VAL A 696 7.46 0.47 -38.45
N THR A 697 7.98 -0.13 -39.54
CA THR A 697 7.25 -0.20 -40.83
C THR A 697 6.86 -1.58 -41.39
N HIS A 698 7.37 -2.73 -40.88
CA HIS A 698 7.10 -4.06 -41.48
C HIS A 698 6.88 -5.24 -40.50
N ASP A 699 6.40 -6.37 -41.05
CA ASP A 699 5.80 -7.57 -40.42
C ASP A 699 6.72 -8.38 -39.46
N ARG A 700 6.09 -8.99 -38.44
CA ARG A 700 6.48 -9.02 -37.03
C ARG A 700 6.85 -10.40 -36.49
N THR A 701 7.69 -11.17 -37.19
CA THR A 701 8.14 -12.47 -36.65
C THR A 701 9.63 -12.72 -36.89
N ARG A 702 10.43 -12.45 -35.84
CA ARG A 702 11.89 -12.64 -35.70
C ARG A 702 12.78 -11.51 -36.26
N LEU A 703 12.72 -10.36 -35.59
CA LEU A 703 13.74 -9.30 -35.71
C LEU A 703 15.07 -9.77 -35.10
N ASP A 704 16.16 -9.64 -35.87
CA ASP A 704 17.53 -9.87 -35.41
C ASP A 704 18.28 -8.54 -35.41
N LEU A 705 18.47 -7.98 -34.21
CA LEU A 705 19.02 -6.65 -33.94
C LEU A 705 20.25 -6.74 -33.02
N ARG A 706 20.93 -7.90 -33.01
CA ARG A 706 22.09 -8.13 -32.15
C ARG A 706 23.20 -7.14 -32.46
N ASN A 707 23.69 -6.46 -31.42
CA ASN A 707 24.72 -5.41 -31.51
C ASN A 707 24.29 -4.15 -32.30
N ALA A 708 22.99 -3.98 -32.58
CA ALA A 708 22.47 -2.77 -33.20
C ALA A 708 22.66 -1.55 -32.28
N ASP A 709 22.89 -0.37 -32.87
CA ASP A 709 22.84 0.90 -32.15
C ASP A 709 21.49 1.58 -32.40
N LEU A 710 20.61 1.48 -31.42
CA LEU A 710 19.28 2.09 -31.37
C LEU A 710 19.20 3.16 -30.26
N SER A 711 20.34 3.68 -29.80
CA SER A 711 20.37 4.69 -28.74
C SER A 711 19.56 5.92 -29.14
N ARG A 712 18.76 6.43 -28.19
CA ARG A 712 17.89 7.60 -28.36
C ARG A 712 16.83 7.46 -29.47
N ALA A 713 16.58 6.25 -29.96
CA ALA A 713 15.52 5.99 -30.94
C ALA A 713 14.13 6.14 -30.30
N CYS A 714 13.14 6.56 -31.09
CA CYS A 714 11.73 6.51 -30.69
C CYS A 714 11.12 5.19 -31.17
N LEU A 715 10.84 4.30 -30.23
CA LEU A 715 10.27 2.96 -30.39
C LEU A 715 8.97 2.83 -29.58
N HIS A 716 8.26 3.94 -29.35
CA HIS A 716 7.00 3.97 -28.63
C HIS A 716 6.00 2.99 -29.25
N ALA A 717 5.39 2.15 -28.40
CA ALA A 717 4.44 1.10 -28.77
C ALA A 717 4.95 0.08 -29.82
N ALA A 718 6.27 -0.02 -30.02
CA ALA A 718 6.85 -0.95 -30.97
C ALA A 718 6.57 -2.41 -30.61
N GLU A 719 6.38 -3.26 -31.63
CA GLU A 719 6.25 -4.71 -31.45
C GLU A 719 7.62 -5.38 -31.62
N LEU A 720 8.23 -5.73 -30.49
CA LEU A 720 9.55 -6.33 -30.36
C LEU A 720 9.49 -7.71 -29.68
N SER A 721 8.31 -8.32 -29.60
CA SER A 721 8.13 -9.64 -28.99
C SER A 721 9.01 -10.70 -29.70
N ASN A 722 9.76 -11.47 -28.92
CA ASN A 722 10.74 -12.47 -29.39
C ASN A 722 11.87 -11.90 -30.28
N ALA A 723 12.11 -10.59 -30.26
CA ALA A 723 13.24 -9.99 -30.97
C ALA A 723 14.57 -10.40 -30.33
N LYS A 724 15.61 -10.55 -31.16
CA LYS A 724 16.99 -10.75 -30.70
C LYS A 724 17.65 -9.38 -30.56
N LEU A 725 17.76 -8.91 -29.32
CA LEU A 725 18.28 -7.59 -28.93
C LEU A 725 19.57 -7.73 -28.08
N GLN A 726 20.29 -8.86 -28.21
CA GLN A 726 21.48 -9.07 -27.41
C GLN A 726 22.56 -8.05 -27.75
N ALA A 727 23.15 -7.46 -26.71
CA ALA A 727 24.16 -6.41 -26.80
C ALA A 727 23.73 -5.19 -27.64
N THR A 728 22.42 -4.98 -27.82
CA THR A 728 21.90 -3.80 -28.51
C THR A 728 22.08 -2.56 -27.63
N ASN A 729 22.49 -1.45 -28.22
CA ASN A 729 22.51 -0.17 -27.55
C ASN A 729 21.15 0.52 -27.68
N LEU A 730 20.39 0.61 -26.59
CA LEU A 730 19.08 1.27 -26.46
C LEU A 730 19.14 2.44 -25.46
N ALA A 731 20.33 2.96 -25.16
CA ALA A 731 20.52 4.03 -24.19
C ALA A 731 19.63 5.24 -24.52
N VAL A 732 18.83 5.69 -23.55
CA VAL A 732 17.91 6.85 -23.67
C VAL A 732 16.86 6.70 -24.79
N ALA A 733 16.63 5.49 -25.30
CA ALA A 733 15.57 5.22 -26.27
C ALA A 733 14.18 5.34 -25.62
N ASP A 734 13.18 5.78 -26.38
CA ASP A 734 11.79 5.77 -25.94
C ASP A 734 11.11 4.47 -26.37
N LEU A 735 10.97 3.53 -25.44
CA LEU A 735 10.30 2.25 -25.59
C LEU A 735 8.94 2.24 -24.87
N SER A 736 8.38 3.40 -24.54
CA SER A 736 7.14 3.46 -23.78
C SER A 736 6.00 2.72 -24.50
N GLY A 737 5.26 1.88 -23.78
CA GLY A 737 4.20 1.03 -24.34
C GLY A 737 4.68 -0.07 -25.29
N ALA A 738 5.98 -0.25 -25.50
CA ALA A 738 6.51 -1.28 -26.42
C ALA A 738 6.20 -2.70 -25.89
N LYS A 739 6.00 -3.64 -26.82
CA LYS A 739 5.79 -5.07 -26.53
C LYS A 739 7.09 -5.82 -26.75
N LEU A 740 7.68 -6.32 -25.67
CA LEU A 740 8.96 -7.01 -25.62
C LEU A 740 8.80 -8.43 -25.06
N VAL A 741 7.61 -9.03 -25.21
CA VAL A 741 7.31 -10.35 -24.64
C VAL A 741 8.25 -11.40 -25.20
N GLY A 742 8.99 -12.09 -24.32
CA GLY A 742 10.00 -13.09 -24.71
C GLY A 742 11.18 -12.54 -25.50
N ALA A 743 11.43 -11.22 -25.50
CA ALA A 743 12.57 -10.63 -26.18
C ALA A 743 13.90 -11.00 -25.49
N HIS A 744 14.97 -11.11 -26.27
CA HIS A 744 16.30 -11.44 -25.78
C HIS A 744 17.17 -10.18 -25.72
N LEU A 745 17.20 -9.50 -24.57
CA LEU A 745 17.93 -8.25 -24.29
C LEU A 745 19.24 -8.50 -23.50
N ASP A 746 19.80 -9.71 -23.58
CA ASP A 746 21.00 -10.08 -22.83
C ASP A 746 22.14 -9.10 -23.14
N ALA A 747 22.74 -8.51 -22.10
CA ALA A 747 23.78 -7.49 -22.16
C ALA A 747 23.41 -6.21 -22.96
N ALA A 748 22.12 -5.91 -23.14
CA ALA A 748 21.68 -4.67 -23.78
C ALA A 748 21.97 -3.43 -22.90
N GLN A 749 22.24 -2.28 -23.53
CA GLN A 749 22.41 -0.99 -22.85
C GLN A 749 21.08 -0.24 -22.88
N LEU A 750 20.40 -0.11 -21.74
CA LEU A 750 19.10 0.55 -21.56
C LEU A 750 19.22 1.75 -20.59
N ASP A 751 20.42 2.26 -20.36
CA ASP A 751 20.65 3.36 -19.43
C ASP A 751 19.83 4.60 -19.85
N GLY A 752 19.04 5.12 -18.91
CA GLY A 752 18.13 6.25 -19.15
C GLY A 752 16.99 5.99 -20.15
N ALA A 753 16.76 4.75 -20.61
CA ALA A 753 15.67 4.44 -21.54
C ALA A 753 14.29 4.64 -20.90
N ASN A 754 13.30 5.07 -21.69
CA ASN A 754 11.92 5.18 -21.25
C ASN A 754 11.15 3.89 -21.57
N LEU A 755 10.88 3.06 -20.56
CA LEU A 755 10.13 1.80 -20.66
C LEU A 755 8.74 1.90 -20.00
N ALA A 756 8.22 3.12 -19.79
CA ALA A 756 6.92 3.30 -19.17
C ALA A 756 5.82 2.53 -19.92
N GLU A 757 4.99 1.78 -19.20
CA GLU A 757 3.91 0.93 -19.75
C GLU A 757 4.38 -0.15 -20.75
N ALA A 758 5.69 -0.40 -20.89
CA ALA A 758 6.20 -1.45 -21.76
C ALA A 758 5.90 -2.85 -21.17
N ASN A 759 5.69 -3.83 -22.05
CA ASN A 759 5.47 -5.22 -21.66
C ASN A 759 6.73 -6.05 -21.91
N LEU A 760 7.46 -6.38 -20.85
CA LEU A 760 8.68 -7.20 -20.86
C LEU A 760 8.44 -8.61 -20.28
N SER A 761 7.20 -9.12 -20.30
CA SER A 761 6.93 -10.47 -19.79
C SER A 761 7.82 -11.53 -20.45
N ASP A 762 8.39 -12.42 -19.63
CA ASP A 762 9.28 -13.50 -20.05
C ASP A 762 10.53 -13.04 -20.85
N ALA A 763 10.87 -11.75 -20.84
CA ALA A 763 12.05 -11.25 -21.54
C ALA A 763 13.34 -11.64 -20.79
N SER A 764 14.42 -11.90 -21.54
CA SER A 764 15.75 -12.12 -20.96
C SER A 764 16.54 -10.81 -20.94
N LEU A 765 16.89 -10.30 -19.76
CA LEU A 765 17.67 -9.09 -19.54
C LEU A 765 18.97 -9.39 -18.76
N GLU A 766 19.51 -10.60 -18.93
CA GLU A 766 20.72 -11.02 -18.21
C GLU A 766 21.88 -10.05 -18.49
N SER A 767 22.49 -9.51 -17.44
CA SER A 767 23.58 -8.51 -17.52
C SER A 767 23.25 -7.22 -18.29
N ALA A 768 21.96 -6.89 -18.48
CA ALA A 768 21.56 -5.64 -19.11
C ALA A 768 21.75 -4.43 -18.18
N ASP A 769 22.04 -3.26 -18.74
CA ASP A 769 22.18 -2.01 -17.98
C ASP A 769 20.89 -1.19 -18.03
N LEU A 770 20.11 -1.13 -16.95
CA LEU A 770 18.88 -0.33 -16.84
C LEU A 770 19.06 0.90 -15.95
N THR A 771 20.29 1.36 -15.74
CA THR A 771 20.56 2.45 -14.79
C THR A 771 19.82 3.73 -15.23
N GLY A 772 18.93 4.24 -14.38
CA GLY A 772 18.15 5.45 -14.68
C GLY A 772 17.00 5.26 -15.70
N ALA A 773 16.72 4.04 -16.15
CA ALA A 773 15.55 3.76 -16.99
C ALA A 773 14.22 4.02 -16.23
N ASN A 774 13.21 4.51 -16.95
CA ASN A 774 11.85 4.73 -16.43
C ASN A 774 10.99 3.48 -16.65
N LEU A 775 10.55 2.83 -15.57
CA LEU A 775 9.73 1.60 -15.63
C LEU A 775 8.28 1.83 -15.16
N GLN A 776 7.83 3.09 -15.09
CA GLN A 776 6.49 3.42 -14.60
C GLN A 776 5.40 2.67 -15.37
N GLY A 777 4.66 1.80 -14.69
CA GLY A 777 3.55 1.04 -15.27
C GLY A 777 3.97 -0.14 -16.16
N ALA A 778 5.27 -0.47 -16.26
CA ALA A 778 5.73 -1.60 -17.07
C ALA A 778 5.31 -2.97 -16.50
N THR A 779 5.25 -4.00 -17.33
CA THR A 779 5.02 -5.42 -16.94
C THR A 779 6.34 -6.18 -17.03
N LEU A 780 6.79 -6.78 -15.93
CA LEU A 780 8.04 -7.55 -15.84
C LEU A 780 7.82 -9.02 -15.43
N ASP A 781 6.57 -9.51 -15.48
CA ASP A 781 6.25 -10.86 -15.02
C ASP A 781 7.06 -11.94 -15.74
N GLY A 782 7.79 -12.78 -15.00
CA GLY A 782 8.65 -13.84 -15.55
C GLY A 782 9.95 -13.38 -16.22
N ALA A 783 10.28 -12.09 -16.18
CA ALA A 783 11.50 -11.58 -16.80
C ALA A 783 12.78 -12.03 -16.05
N ASN A 784 13.85 -12.29 -16.80
CA ASN A 784 15.15 -12.66 -16.25
C ASN A 784 16.06 -11.44 -16.06
N LEU A 785 16.33 -11.03 -14.81
CA LEU A 785 17.15 -9.86 -14.47
C LEU A 785 18.49 -10.23 -13.83
N CYS A 786 18.95 -11.48 -13.95
CA CYS A 786 20.22 -11.92 -13.39
C CYS A 786 21.38 -11.00 -13.84
N HIS A 787 22.14 -10.47 -12.86
CA HIS A 787 23.24 -9.54 -13.06
C HIS A 787 22.92 -8.21 -13.77
N ALA A 788 21.64 -7.85 -13.93
CA ALA A 788 21.25 -6.58 -14.54
C ALA A 788 21.58 -5.40 -13.60
N ALA A 789 22.05 -4.28 -14.16
CA ALA A 789 22.25 -3.04 -13.41
C ALA A 789 20.90 -2.29 -13.28
N ILE A 790 20.18 -2.57 -12.19
CA ILE A 790 18.86 -2.00 -11.89
C ILE A 790 18.71 -1.80 -10.38
N THR A 791 17.94 -0.79 -9.95
CA THR A 791 17.67 -0.53 -8.52
C THR A 791 16.28 -1.01 -8.09
N GLU A 792 16.12 -1.34 -6.81
CA GLU A 792 14.82 -1.73 -6.24
C GLU A 792 13.76 -0.62 -6.41
N ALA A 793 14.17 0.65 -6.29
CA ALA A 793 13.29 1.80 -6.50
C ALA A 793 12.76 1.89 -7.94
N GLN A 794 13.53 1.45 -8.94
CA GLN A 794 13.08 1.40 -10.33
C GLN A 794 12.11 0.24 -10.56
N ILE A 795 12.35 -0.94 -9.97
CA ILE A 795 11.42 -2.09 -10.09
C ILE A 795 10.05 -1.76 -9.50
N ARG A 796 10.01 -1.04 -8.36
CA ARG A 796 8.76 -0.59 -7.72
C ARG A 796 7.90 0.35 -8.59
N GLN A 797 8.44 0.90 -9.67
CA GLN A 797 7.68 1.71 -10.63
C GLN A 797 6.80 0.84 -11.55
N ALA A 798 7.13 -0.44 -11.72
CA ALA A 798 6.42 -1.37 -12.59
C ALA A 798 5.02 -1.70 -12.06
N ALA A 799 4.06 -1.88 -12.97
CA ALA A 799 2.69 -2.28 -12.64
C ALA A 799 2.61 -3.75 -12.16
N SER A 800 3.45 -4.63 -12.69
CA SER A 800 3.59 -6.02 -12.22
C SER A 800 5.01 -6.55 -12.42
N HIS A 801 5.46 -7.39 -11.48
CA HIS A 801 6.81 -7.94 -11.42
C HIS A 801 6.85 -9.27 -10.61
N LYS A 802 5.97 -10.21 -10.95
CA LYS A 802 5.90 -11.55 -10.32
C LYS A 802 6.87 -12.53 -10.97
N ASN A 803 7.36 -13.52 -10.22
CA ASN A 803 8.25 -14.58 -10.71
C ASN A 803 9.55 -14.06 -11.36
N LEU A 804 10.13 -12.99 -10.83
CA LEU A 804 11.41 -12.46 -11.30
C LEU A 804 12.59 -13.34 -10.87
N THR A 805 13.60 -13.48 -11.73
CA THR A 805 14.94 -13.92 -11.30
C THR A 805 15.79 -12.69 -10.95
N TRP A 806 16.25 -12.61 -9.71
CA TRP A 806 16.90 -11.39 -9.17
C TRP A 806 18.35 -11.20 -9.65
N PRO A 807 18.89 -9.96 -9.59
CA PRO A 807 20.26 -9.63 -10.02
C PRO A 807 21.38 -10.46 -9.38
N ASP A 808 21.14 -11.04 -8.19
CA ASP A 808 22.08 -11.92 -7.47
C ASP A 808 21.85 -13.42 -7.69
N CYS A 809 21.11 -13.81 -8.74
CA CYS A 809 20.87 -15.20 -9.14
C CYS A 809 20.23 -16.06 -8.04
N THR A 810 19.26 -15.52 -7.32
CA THR A 810 18.34 -16.28 -6.46
C THR A 810 16.89 -16.05 -6.90
N THR A 811 16.11 -17.13 -6.98
CA THR A 811 14.66 -17.05 -7.17
C THR A 811 14.01 -16.82 -5.81
N HIS A 812 13.17 -15.80 -5.67
CA HIS A 812 12.28 -15.63 -4.52
C HIS A 812 10.84 -15.65 -5.01
N ASP A 813 10.05 -16.54 -4.43
CA ASP A 813 8.62 -16.77 -4.71
C ASP A 813 7.75 -15.57 -4.31
#